data_AF-A0A024VR54-F1
#
_entry.id   AF-A0A024VR54-F1
#
_cell.length_a   1.000
_cell.length_b   1.000
_cell.length_c   1.000
_cell.angle_alpha   90.00
_cell.angle_beta   90.00
_cell.angle_gamma   90.00
#
_symmetry.space_group_name_H-M   'P 1'
#
loop_
_entity.id
_entity.type
_entity.pdbx_description
1 polymer ?
#
loop_
_entity_poly.entity_id
_entity_poly.type
_entity_poly.pdbx_seq_one_letter_code
_entity_poly.pdbx_strand_id
1 'polypeptide(L)'
;MAPQSRGAGGVEDAEKYDDAKELLDKIGQQVHDQVKKDAKTYEGDLKAYVSFASILGEESKYTTEPCQLIKDKGVELLRDRGHPCGTGKEDDSKRFSKESGGECDEKKISGSTSTSGACAPYRRLSLCNKNFQKINNYSSKAKHNLLLDVCLAAKYEGESLEKYREQYEAKYHDFGSTICTILARSFADIGDIIRGKDLYLGDKGEKKKRKQLEDNLQKIFENIYNDVTNGGKNVALQTRYGQDGQNFYQLREDWWTANRATVWKAITCDEENKISDAQYFRGTCGGVKTATLARKKCRCDNVNIVPTYFDYVPQYLRWFEEWAEDFCRKRKYKLQNAIEQCRGQYKDGKERYCDLNGFDCTKTARGRNKFAPDSNCNKCSVACKPFVEWLGNQKEEFEKQKKKYADEIKKADGKNGTSITTGNGKTINNWYVKEFYERLKTHYGSVNQFLQKLNDEAICKKKPHVGSETANSVNFSEHDHHDIFSSTKYCRACPLCGVEGEKGKWKDIEDKECIVEKKKNYDSNNTTNIDILTADNKKFGIYQKYKSFCDSVNGKNGVTSGATGGGQIKKWQCHYEGVNNNNCILGDWKTFTGEQDVKSYDVFFYSSIIDMLIDSIEWKKNLKTCINNKSQTCKELCHDKCKCYKNWITQKKTEWTQIKDHFRKQKDMLKNESYKADPDVTCKYILNVTFLEDIKEAYPYEQQVEKIRKLLGDKIGEKFDRSRMKTAIDEFLEEEENDTKTCLDTHTSDTCPPQQPPPTAGPGGVGRSETLTPEVPPPHTEEEEVESDSEEEEEEEEGEEGEEDTEEKKEEGGEGDVDKNVEPEAEEKDGHDDSHKEEVKEKTEGAVDTTEETVAKVTEVKKDNAEKPCDIVAELFKKPKDFKVEACTQKYSEPNRYWGWKCISDKTATRGGVTAIGGGADPAKASGTNQGSICVPPRRRRLYVTPLTTWANSDKTKASQPQAGGEAPQGDTTSQSDKLRTAFIESAAVETFFLWHKYKAENTRDNKSPLGGAAVPPQSPGSESDDNNPQNTLLRGKIPPDFLRLMFYTLGDYRDILFS
;
A
#
# COMPACT_ATOMS: atom_id res chain seq x y z
N MET A 1 -54.98 43.35 9.40
CA MET A 1 -55.10 42.36 8.31
C MET A 1 -53.78 41.63 8.22
N ALA A 2 -53.73 40.39 8.69
CA ALA A 2 -52.53 39.56 8.70
C ALA A 2 -52.34 38.88 7.33
N PRO A 3 -51.10 38.73 6.81
CA PRO A 3 -50.84 37.90 5.65
C PRO A 3 -50.84 36.42 6.05
N GLN A 4 -51.52 35.62 5.25
CA GLN A 4 -51.80 34.21 5.47
C GLN A 4 -50.55 33.32 5.39
N SER A 5 -50.44 32.41 6.36
CA SER A 5 -49.66 31.18 6.24
C SER A 5 -50.45 30.12 5.47
N ARG A 6 -49.75 29.32 4.66
CA ARG A 6 -49.98 27.90 4.26
C ARG A 6 -49.26 27.64 2.92
N GLY A 7 -48.56 26.53 2.68
CA GLY A 7 -48.57 25.27 3.41
C GLY A 7 -47.17 24.67 3.57
N ALA A 8 -46.95 24.12 4.77
CA ALA A 8 -45.97 23.09 5.02
C ALA A 8 -46.30 21.88 4.14
N GLY A 9 -45.38 21.55 3.22
CA GLY A 9 -45.34 20.22 2.61
C GLY A 9 -44.78 19.26 3.65
N GLY A 10 -45.57 18.23 3.95
CA GLY A 10 -45.23 16.96 4.61
C GLY A 10 -44.02 16.94 5.55
N VAL A 11 -44.30 16.73 6.84
CA VAL A 11 -43.39 16.02 7.73
C VAL A 11 -43.17 14.63 7.11
N GLU A 12 -42.07 14.45 6.38
CA GLU A 12 -41.60 13.13 5.99
C GLU A 12 -41.11 12.43 7.26
N ASP A 13 -41.62 11.21 7.46
CA ASP A 13 -41.20 10.29 8.51
C ASP A 13 -39.66 10.29 8.64
N ALA A 14 -39.15 10.26 9.88
CA ALA A 14 -37.73 10.25 10.19
C ALA A 14 -36.95 9.39 9.19
N GLU A 15 -36.22 10.05 8.26
CA GLU A 15 -35.53 9.35 7.17
C GLU A 15 -34.59 8.31 7.81
N LYS A 16 -34.95 7.04 7.71
CA LYS A 16 -34.14 5.94 8.20
C LYS A 16 -33.05 5.69 7.15
N TYR A 17 -31.90 6.31 7.36
CA TYR A 17 -30.70 6.07 6.54
C TYR A 17 -30.03 4.79 7.01
N ASP A 18 -29.60 3.95 6.06
CA ASP A 18 -29.01 2.66 6.35
C ASP A 18 -27.61 2.80 6.94
N ASP A 19 -26.80 3.75 6.43
CA ASP A 19 -25.42 4.03 6.87
C ASP A 19 -25.02 5.50 6.63
N ALA A 20 -23.78 5.86 6.96
CA ALA A 20 -23.27 7.22 6.79
C ALA A 20 -23.12 7.62 5.32
N LYS A 21 -22.66 6.70 4.47
CA LYS A 21 -22.54 6.93 3.03
C LYS A 21 -23.87 7.25 2.36
N GLU A 22 -24.94 6.52 2.69
CA GLU A 22 -26.28 6.79 2.18
C GLU A 22 -26.84 8.12 2.71
N LEU A 23 -26.63 8.39 4.00
CA LEU A 23 -26.98 9.67 4.63
C LEU A 23 -26.35 10.86 3.88
N LEU A 24 -25.03 10.83 3.72
CA LEU A 24 -24.29 11.91 3.08
C LEU A 24 -24.74 12.10 1.62
N ASP A 25 -24.90 11.01 0.87
CA ASP A 25 -25.27 11.10 -0.54
C ASP A 25 -26.70 11.59 -0.76
N LYS A 26 -27.66 11.25 0.12
CA LYS A 26 -29.04 11.78 0.07
C LYS A 26 -29.11 13.26 0.40
N ILE A 27 -28.40 13.73 1.44
CA ILE A 27 -28.31 15.17 1.73
C ILE A 27 -27.62 15.88 0.55
N GLY A 28 -26.56 15.29 0.00
CA GLY A 28 -25.86 15.79 -1.19
C GLY A 28 -26.81 15.94 -2.39
N GLN A 29 -27.73 14.99 -2.59
CA GLN A 29 -28.76 15.08 -3.62
C GLN A 29 -29.70 16.27 -3.42
N GLN A 30 -30.17 16.50 -2.20
CA GLN A 30 -31.03 17.66 -1.88
C GLN A 30 -30.31 18.98 -2.15
N VAL A 31 -29.01 19.05 -1.83
CA VAL A 31 -28.18 20.21 -2.13
C VAL A 31 -27.98 20.38 -3.64
N HIS A 32 -27.60 19.32 -4.35
CA HIS A 32 -27.48 19.32 -5.81
C HIS A 32 -28.74 19.81 -6.50
N ASP A 33 -29.92 19.37 -6.06
CA ASP A 33 -31.19 19.76 -6.69
C ASP A 33 -31.46 21.26 -6.54
N GLN A 34 -31.05 21.86 -5.43
CA GLN A 34 -31.05 23.31 -5.23
C GLN A 34 -30.04 24.00 -6.15
N VAL A 35 -28.78 23.56 -6.18
CA VAL A 35 -27.74 24.14 -7.07
C VAL A 35 -28.17 24.07 -8.53
N LYS A 36 -28.68 22.91 -8.96
CA LYS A 36 -29.16 22.69 -10.33
C LYS A 36 -30.32 23.61 -10.67
N LYS A 37 -31.24 23.84 -9.74
CA LYS A 37 -32.35 24.80 -9.92
C LYS A 37 -31.82 26.22 -10.08
N ASP A 38 -30.86 26.63 -9.25
CA ASP A 38 -30.30 27.98 -9.25
C ASP A 38 -29.43 28.25 -10.48
N ALA A 39 -28.72 27.23 -10.99
CA ALA A 39 -27.84 27.31 -12.15
C ALA A 39 -28.56 27.09 -13.50
N LYS A 40 -29.80 26.58 -13.49
CA LYS A 40 -30.53 26.12 -14.68
C LYS A 40 -30.57 27.15 -15.81
N THR A 41 -30.73 28.43 -15.49
CA THR A 41 -30.81 29.52 -16.48
C THR A 41 -29.50 29.72 -17.26
N TYR A 42 -28.37 29.28 -16.71
CA TYR A 42 -27.02 29.55 -17.22
C TYR A 42 -26.32 28.28 -17.75
N GLU A 43 -26.92 27.11 -17.53
CA GLU A 43 -26.35 25.80 -17.90
C GLU A 43 -25.95 25.74 -19.38
N GLY A 44 -26.77 26.31 -20.27
CA GLY A 44 -26.52 26.30 -21.72
C GLY A 44 -25.24 27.03 -22.12
N ASP A 45 -24.93 28.16 -21.47
CA ASP A 45 -23.76 28.99 -21.78
C ASP A 45 -22.46 28.37 -21.26
N LEU A 46 -22.55 27.66 -20.13
CA LEU A 46 -21.43 27.01 -19.46
C LEU A 46 -21.15 25.58 -19.94
N LYS A 47 -22.10 24.98 -20.67
CA LYS A 47 -21.95 23.63 -21.20
C LYS A 47 -20.76 23.57 -22.16
N ALA A 48 -19.83 22.68 -21.87
CA ALA A 48 -18.66 22.44 -22.70
C ALA A 48 -18.76 21.11 -23.47
N TYR A 49 -18.02 21.03 -24.58
CA TYR A 49 -17.96 19.86 -25.44
C TYR A 49 -16.50 19.50 -25.71
N VAL A 50 -16.14 18.24 -25.45
CA VAL A 50 -14.78 17.72 -25.69
C VAL A 50 -14.40 17.75 -27.19
N SER A 51 -15.39 17.71 -28.08
CA SER A 51 -15.22 17.84 -29.53
C SER A 51 -14.75 19.23 -30.00
N PHE A 52 -14.90 20.26 -29.15
CA PHE A 52 -14.49 21.63 -29.45
C PHE A 52 -13.18 22.02 -28.76
N ALA A 53 -12.59 21.11 -28.00
CA ALA A 53 -11.28 21.31 -27.41
C ALA A 53 -10.18 21.24 -28.49
N SER A 54 -9.11 22.02 -28.28
CA SER A 54 -7.92 22.02 -29.12
C SER A 54 -6.94 20.94 -28.68
N ILE A 55 -6.43 20.16 -29.64
CA ILE A 55 -5.39 19.14 -29.44
C ILE A 55 -4.22 19.55 -30.35
N LEU A 56 -3.05 19.84 -29.78
CA LEU A 56 -1.86 20.25 -30.56
C LEU A 56 -2.09 21.47 -31.48
N GLY A 57 -3.00 22.37 -31.10
CA GLY A 57 -3.36 23.55 -31.90
C GLY A 57 -4.48 23.35 -32.93
N GLU A 58 -4.94 22.10 -33.15
CA GLU A 58 -6.05 21.79 -34.07
C GLU A 58 -7.33 21.42 -33.31
N GLU A 59 -8.51 21.70 -33.89
CA GLU A 59 -9.78 21.24 -33.29
C GLU A 59 -9.92 19.73 -33.40
N SER A 60 -10.35 19.08 -32.32
CA SER A 60 -10.54 17.63 -32.36
C SER A 60 -11.60 17.21 -33.38
N LYS A 61 -12.72 17.97 -33.54
CA LYS A 61 -13.85 17.70 -34.46
C LYS A 61 -14.25 16.21 -34.56
N TYR A 62 -14.06 15.45 -33.47
CA TYR A 62 -14.03 13.99 -33.54
C TYR A 62 -15.32 13.36 -32.99
N THR A 63 -15.54 13.51 -31.68
CA THR A 63 -16.67 12.87 -30.99
C THR A 63 -17.05 13.66 -29.75
N THR A 64 -18.32 13.59 -29.38
CA THR A 64 -18.84 14.13 -28.12
C THR A 64 -18.63 13.16 -26.95
N GLU A 65 -18.23 11.91 -27.22
CA GLU A 65 -18.03 10.87 -26.20
C GLU A 65 -16.59 10.89 -25.65
N PRO A 66 -16.38 11.26 -24.38
CA PRO A 66 -15.04 11.50 -23.83
C PRO A 66 -14.17 10.25 -23.84
N CYS A 67 -14.72 9.07 -23.56
CA CYS A 67 -13.97 7.81 -23.59
C CYS A 67 -13.37 7.54 -24.97
N GLN A 68 -14.19 7.70 -26.02
CA GLN A 68 -13.75 7.46 -27.40
C GLN A 68 -12.69 8.47 -27.82
N LEU A 69 -12.91 9.76 -27.52
CA LEU A 69 -11.93 10.80 -27.85
C LEU A 69 -10.57 10.52 -27.20
N ILE A 70 -10.56 10.24 -25.88
CA ILE A 70 -9.31 10.02 -25.15
C ILE A 70 -8.62 8.73 -25.61
N LYS A 71 -9.39 7.71 -25.98
CA LYS A 71 -8.84 6.47 -26.55
C LYS A 71 -8.15 6.74 -27.89
N ASP A 72 -8.82 7.39 -28.82
CA ASP A 72 -8.31 7.59 -30.18
C ASP A 72 -7.17 8.60 -30.25
N LYS A 73 -7.21 9.61 -29.37
CA LYS A 73 -6.22 10.69 -29.29
C LYS A 73 -5.27 10.59 -28.11
N GLY A 74 -5.23 9.46 -27.42
CA GLY A 74 -4.50 9.30 -26.17
C GLY A 74 -3.03 9.69 -26.26
N VAL A 75 -2.30 9.22 -27.27
CA VAL A 75 -0.87 9.56 -27.45
C VAL A 75 -0.66 11.05 -27.67
N GLU A 76 -1.50 11.67 -28.50
CA GLU A 76 -1.45 13.12 -28.78
C GLU A 76 -1.77 13.93 -27.52
N LEU A 77 -2.81 13.54 -26.79
CA LEU A 77 -3.25 14.17 -25.54
C LEU A 77 -2.19 14.05 -24.44
N LEU A 78 -1.57 12.88 -24.27
CA LEU A 78 -0.51 12.68 -23.28
C LEU A 78 0.74 13.50 -23.62
N ARG A 79 1.04 13.69 -24.91
CA ARG A 79 2.14 14.54 -25.36
C ARG A 79 1.84 16.03 -25.10
N ASP A 80 0.62 16.47 -25.41
CA ASP A 80 0.18 17.86 -25.29
C ASP A 80 -0.05 18.28 -23.83
N ARG A 81 -0.77 17.45 -23.06
CA ARG A 81 -1.27 17.76 -21.71
C ARG A 81 -0.46 17.09 -20.60
N GLY A 82 0.38 16.11 -20.93
CA GLY A 82 1.04 15.26 -19.94
C GLY A 82 0.14 14.15 -19.41
N HIS A 83 0.76 13.14 -18.80
CA HIS A 83 0.03 12.01 -18.23
C HIS A 83 -0.57 12.37 -16.86
N PRO A 84 -1.88 12.19 -16.64
CA PRO A 84 -2.54 12.61 -15.40
C PRO A 84 -1.98 12.01 -14.12
N CYS A 85 -1.48 10.77 -14.18
CA CYS A 85 -0.88 10.09 -13.02
C CYS A 85 0.63 10.28 -12.89
N GLY A 86 1.29 11.19 -13.65
CA GLY A 86 2.74 11.45 -13.52
C GLY A 86 3.59 10.92 -14.68
N THR A 87 4.67 10.19 -14.42
CA THR A 87 5.66 9.82 -15.47
C THR A 87 5.18 8.73 -16.43
N GLY A 88 4.02 8.11 -16.19
CA GLY A 88 3.51 6.96 -16.96
C GLY A 88 4.37 5.69 -16.86
N LYS A 89 5.48 5.73 -16.10
CA LYS A 89 6.40 4.62 -15.82
C LYS A 89 6.33 4.12 -14.38
N GLU A 90 5.58 4.83 -13.53
CA GLU A 90 5.35 4.39 -12.17
C GLU A 90 4.37 3.22 -12.18
N ASP A 91 4.80 2.13 -11.58
CA ASP A 91 3.96 0.97 -11.31
C ASP A 91 2.80 1.43 -10.42
N ASP A 92 1.56 1.33 -10.91
CA ASP A 92 0.35 1.71 -10.18
C ASP A 92 0.29 1.03 -8.78
N SER A 93 0.93 -0.12 -8.59
CA SER A 93 1.06 -0.79 -7.28
C SER A 93 1.88 -0.01 -6.25
N LYS A 94 2.76 0.91 -6.69
CA LYS A 94 3.49 1.85 -5.83
C LYS A 94 2.67 3.10 -5.54
N ARG A 95 1.73 3.43 -6.41
CA ARG A 95 0.85 4.59 -6.28
C ARG A 95 -0.19 4.39 -5.20
N PHE A 96 -0.52 3.15 -4.86
CA PHE A 96 -1.46 2.78 -3.80
C PHE A 96 -0.81 1.97 -2.69
N SER A 97 -0.34 2.65 -1.64
CA SER A 97 0.17 1.99 -0.45
C SER A 97 -0.94 1.22 0.24
N LYS A 98 -0.71 -0.08 0.48
CA LYS A 98 -1.61 -0.94 1.25
C LYS A 98 -1.44 -0.78 2.76
N GLU A 99 -0.43 -0.01 3.20
CA GLU A 99 0.07 0.00 4.58
C GLU A 99 0.17 1.42 5.16
N SER A 100 0.26 2.45 4.31
CA SER A 100 0.32 3.85 4.74
C SER A 100 -1.06 4.39 5.12
N GLY A 101 -1.09 5.29 6.10
CA GLY A 101 -2.29 6.01 6.55
C GLY A 101 -2.67 7.19 5.63
N GLY A 102 -3.73 7.90 6.02
CA GLY A 102 -4.08 9.19 5.43
C GLY A 102 -3.11 10.29 5.88
N GLU A 103 -3.29 11.49 5.34
CA GLU A 103 -2.54 12.69 5.76
C GLU A 103 -3.44 13.59 6.61
N CYS A 104 -3.02 13.87 7.85
CA CYS A 104 -3.79 14.63 8.83
C CYS A 104 -2.98 15.77 9.47
N ASP A 105 -1.82 16.10 8.89
CA ASP A 105 -0.98 17.22 9.32
C ASP A 105 -1.68 18.56 9.03
N GLU A 106 -1.75 19.43 10.04
CA GLU A 106 -2.33 20.77 9.93
C GLU A 106 -1.64 21.63 8.86
N LYS A 107 -0.33 21.42 8.63
CA LYS A 107 0.43 22.16 7.62
C LYS A 107 0.05 21.73 6.21
N LYS A 108 -0.54 20.55 6.02
CA LYS A 108 -0.84 19.96 4.71
C LYS A 108 -2.34 19.89 4.42
N ILE A 109 -3.19 20.11 5.41
CA ILE A 109 -4.66 20.09 5.27
C ILE A 109 -5.23 21.44 5.70
N SER A 110 -5.84 22.15 4.76
CA SER A 110 -6.47 23.44 5.02
C SER A 110 -7.56 23.34 6.08
N GLY A 111 -7.59 24.32 6.99
CA GLY A 111 -8.59 24.40 8.06
C GLY A 111 -8.45 23.33 9.14
N SER A 112 -7.30 22.66 9.20
CA SER A 112 -6.91 21.75 10.28
C SER A 112 -5.97 22.44 11.27
N THR A 113 -5.97 21.93 12.49
CA THR A 113 -5.13 22.34 13.62
C THR A 113 -4.56 21.07 14.28
N SER A 114 -3.65 21.24 15.22
CA SER A 114 -3.04 20.16 16.00
C SER A 114 -4.06 19.26 16.69
N THR A 115 -5.28 19.75 17.00
CA THR A 115 -6.30 19.00 17.73
C THR A 115 -7.62 18.79 16.98
N SER A 116 -7.88 19.51 15.90
CA SER A 116 -9.13 19.47 15.13
C SER A 116 -8.81 19.57 13.64
N GLY A 117 -9.18 18.58 12.83
CA GLY A 117 -8.81 18.59 11.42
C GLY A 117 -9.45 17.49 10.57
N ALA A 118 -9.19 17.54 9.28
CA ALA A 118 -9.57 16.51 8.31
C ALA A 118 -8.37 15.64 7.95
N CYS A 119 -8.63 14.40 7.55
CA CYS A 119 -7.61 13.44 7.14
C CYS A 119 -7.78 13.09 5.67
N ALA A 120 -6.86 13.53 4.80
CA ALA A 120 -6.91 13.18 3.39
C ALA A 120 -6.64 11.68 3.19
N PRO A 121 -7.58 10.92 2.60
CA PRO A 121 -7.42 9.49 2.40
C PRO A 121 -6.36 9.23 1.35
N TYR A 122 -5.73 8.06 1.43
CA TYR A 122 -4.62 7.70 0.55
C TYR A 122 -5.01 7.79 -0.95
N ARG A 123 -6.25 7.41 -1.30
CA ARG A 123 -6.82 7.58 -2.64
C ARG A 123 -6.71 9.03 -3.13
N ARG A 124 -7.05 10.01 -2.28
CA ARG A 124 -6.95 11.43 -2.60
C ARG A 124 -5.49 11.87 -2.78
N LEU A 125 -4.57 11.39 -1.93
CA LEU A 125 -3.14 11.72 -2.04
C LEU A 125 -2.56 11.27 -3.39
N SER A 126 -3.07 10.16 -3.91
CA SER A 126 -2.63 9.52 -5.15
C SER A 126 -3.52 9.81 -6.38
N LEU A 127 -4.31 10.88 -6.33
CA LEU A 127 -5.22 11.29 -7.40
C LEU A 127 -4.47 11.63 -8.70
N CYS A 128 -4.95 11.14 -9.84
CA CYS A 128 -4.39 11.46 -11.16
C CYS A 128 -4.74 12.88 -11.64
N ASN A 129 -4.03 13.89 -11.15
CA ASN A 129 -4.26 15.30 -11.49
C ASN A 129 -3.01 16.06 -12.01
N LYS A 130 -1.93 15.34 -12.35
CA LYS A 130 -0.64 15.94 -12.71
C LYS A 130 -0.67 16.69 -14.05
N ASN A 131 -1.62 16.37 -14.93
CA ASN A 131 -1.86 17.13 -16.16
C ASN A 131 -2.38 18.55 -15.87
N PHE A 132 -3.02 18.80 -14.72
CA PHE A 132 -3.57 20.12 -14.43
C PHE A 132 -2.50 21.21 -14.24
N GLN A 133 -1.28 20.83 -13.84
CA GLN A 133 -0.15 21.77 -13.71
C GLN A 133 0.34 22.29 -15.08
N LYS A 134 0.04 21.55 -16.16
CA LYS A 134 0.43 21.89 -17.53
C LYS A 134 -0.65 22.63 -18.30
N ILE A 135 -1.76 22.97 -17.65
CA ILE A 135 -2.81 23.77 -18.27
C ILE A 135 -2.23 25.15 -18.58
N ASN A 136 -2.14 25.50 -19.86
CA ASN A 136 -1.67 26.80 -20.35
C ASN A 136 -2.84 27.63 -20.91
N ASN A 137 -2.61 28.94 -21.10
CA ASN A 137 -3.64 29.96 -21.33
C ASN A 137 -4.60 29.61 -22.49
N TYR A 138 -5.75 29.03 -22.15
CA TYR A 138 -6.81 28.75 -23.10
C TYR A 138 -7.48 30.06 -23.48
N SER A 139 -7.36 30.47 -24.75
CA SER A 139 -8.03 31.66 -25.27
C SER A 139 -9.55 31.44 -25.40
N SER A 140 -10.13 31.58 -26.60
CA SER A 140 -11.58 31.50 -26.84
C SER A 140 -12.23 30.12 -26.61
N LYS A 141 -11.45 29.11 -26.19
CA LYS A 141 -11.92 27.72 -25.98
C LYS A 141 -11.74 27.23 -24.55
N ALA A 142 -11.58 28.14 -23.60
CA ALA A 142 -11.30 27.86 -22.19
C ALA A 142 -12.19 26.77 -21.58
N LYS A 143 -13.53 26.90 -21.69
CA LYS A 143 -14.46 25.91 -21.13
C LYS A 143 -14.33 24.51 -21.74
N HIS A 144 -14.03 24.43 -23.04
CA HIS A 144 -13.90 23.16 -23.76
C HIS A 144 -12.58 22.45 -23.44
N ASN A 145 -11.48 23.21 -23.42
CA ASN A 145 -10.17 22.68 -23.08
C ASN A 145 -10.12 22.22 -21.62
N LEU A 146 -10.69 23.02 -20.69
CA LEU A 146 -10.80 22.61 -19.29
C LEU A 146 -11.57 21.30 -19.14
N LEU A 147 -12.70 21.15 -19.84
CA LEU A 147 -13.47 19.91 -19.81
C LEU A 147 -12.65 18.71 -20.29
N LEU A 148 -11.88 18.87 -21.37
CA LEU A 148 -11.01 17.82 -21.90
C LEU A 148 -9.94 17.41 -20.88
N ASP A 149 -9.26 18.36 -20.23
CA ASP A 149 -8.24 18.03 -19.22
C ASP A 149 -8.84 17.31 -18.01
N VAL A 150 -10.02 17.75 -17.56
CA VAL A 150 -10.75 17.12 -16.45
C VAL A 150 -11.20 15.72 -16.83
N CYS A 151 -11.70 15.51 -18.06
CA CYS A 151 -12.06 14.18 -18.55
C CYS A 151 -10.82 13.27 -18.68
N LEU A 152 -9.68 13.81 -19.12
CA LEU A 152 -8.43 13.08 -19.21
C LEU A 152 -7.98 12.60 -17.82
N ALA A 153 -7.97 13.50 -16.82
CA ALA A 153 -7.69 13.16 -15.43
C ALA A 153 -8.66 12.10 -14.88
N ALA A 154 -9.96 12.31 -15.09
CA ALA A 154 -11.01 11.40 -14.65
C ALA A 154 -10.86 9.99 -15.24
N LYS A 155 -10.58 9.84 -16.54
CA LYS A 155 -10.38 8.52 -17.18
C LYS A 155 -9.24 7.75 -16.53
N TYR A 156 -8.06 8.37 -16.45
CA TYR A 156 -6.86 7.73 -15.90
C TYR A 156 -6.99 7.45 -14.40
N GLU A 157 -7.70 8.31 -13.67
CA GLU A 157 -8.09 8.03 -12.28
C GLU A 157 -8.97 6.79 -12.20
N GLY A 158 -10.03 6.68 -13.01
CA GLY A 158 -10.90 5.52 -13.06
C GLY A 158 -10.15 4.20 -13.30
N GLU A 159 -9.33 4.16 -14.36
CA GLU A 159 -8.51 2.99 -14.73
C GLU A 159 -7.58 2.54 -13.59
N SER A 160 -7.01 3.50 -12.87
CA SER A 160 -6.10 3.20 -11.78
C SER A 160 -6.80 2.70 -10.52
N LEU A 161 -8.04 3.15 -10.26
CA LEU A 161 -8.83 2.72 -9.11
C LEU A 161 -9.35 1.29 -9.27
N GLU A 162 -9.56 0.82 -10.50
CA GLU A 162 -9.87 -0.57 -10.77
C GLU A 162 -8.73 -1.49 -10.29
N LYS A 163 -7.50 -1.18 -10.69
CA LYS A 163 -6.31 -1.94 -10.25
C LYS A 163 -6.10 -1.83 -8.74
N TYR A 164 -6.29 -0.64 -8.17
CA TYR A 164 -6.23 -0.44 -6.72
C TYR A 164 -7.21 -1.35 -6.00
N ARG A 165 -8.48 -1.37 -6.44
CA ARG A 165 -9.52 -2.20 -5.85
C ARG A 165 -9.16 -3.68 -5.92
N GLU A 166 -8.72 -4.19 -7.07
CA GLU A 166 -8.30 -5.58 -7.23
C GLU A 166 -7.19 -5.95 -6.23
N GLN A 167 -6.17 -5.11 -6.10
CA GLN A 167 -5.05 -5.33 -5.18
C GLN A 167 -5.46 -5.28 -3.71
N TYR A 168 -6.46 -4.48 -3.38
CA TYR A 168 -6.96 -4.28 -2.04
C TYR A 168 -7.92 -5.41 -1.63
N GLU A 169 -8.82 -5.82 -2.52
CA GLU A 169 -9.68 -7.01 -2.36
C GLU A 169 -8.83 -8.29 -2.21
N ALA A 170 -7.77 -8.44 -3.01
CA ALA A 170 -6.87 -9.58 -2.91
C ALA A 170 -6.17 -9.69 -1.54
N LYS A 171 -5.96 -8.56 -0.84
CA LYS A 171 -5.31 -8.52 0.48
C LYS A 171 -6.30 -8.68 1.63
N TYR A 172 -7.42 -7.97 1.57
CA TYR A 172 -8.35 -7.87 2.69
C TYR A 172 -9.56 -8.79 2.58
N HIS A 173 -9.81 -9.38 1.41
CA HIS A 173 -10.93 -10.28 1.08
C HIS A 173 -12.33 -9.71 1.41
N ASP A 174 -12.41 -8.39 1.59
CA ASP A 174 -13.62 -7.67 1.94
C ASP A 174 -13.42 -6.17 1.65
N PHE A 175 -13.64 -5.75 0.40
CA PHE A 175 -13.50 -4.32 0.08
C PHE A 175 -14.64 -3.47 0.65
N GLY A 176 -15.82 -4.00 1.00
CA GLY A 176 -16.92 -3.25 1.64
C GLY A 176 -17.59 -2.14 0.78
N SER A 177 -16.83 -1.36 0.01
CA SER A 177 -17.31 -0.34 -0.92
C SER A 177 -17.37 -0.90 -2.35
N THR A 178 -18.37 -0.48 -3.13
CA THR A 178 -18.41 -0.83 -4.56
C THR A 178 -17.34 -0.04 -5.33
N ILE A 179 -16.88 -0.54 -6.48
CA ILE A 179 -16.01 0.27 -7.37
C ILE A 179 -16.67 1.62 -7.68
N CYS A 180 -17.99 1.66 -7.85
CA CYS A 180 -18.74 2.89 -8.07
C CYS A 180 -18.65 3.89 -6.90
N THR A 181 -18.56 3.42 -5.65
CA THR A 181 -18.32 4.27 -4.47
C THR A 181 -16.92 4.91 -4.51
N ILE A 182 -15.89 4.14 -4.88
CA ILE A 182 -14.52 4.66 -5.00
C ILE A 182 -14.45 5.72 -6.11
N LEU A 183 -15.05 5.43 -7.27
CA LEU A 183 -15.14 6.38 -8.38
C LEU A 183 -15.92 7.63 -7.97
N ALA A 184 -17.00 7.50 -7.19
CA ALA A 184 -17.76 8.64 -6.65
C ALA A 184 -16.92 9.53 -5.73
N ARG A 185 -16.07 8.96 -4.87
CA ARG A 185 -15.16 9.70 -4.00
C ARG A 185 -14.10 10.47 -4.79
N SER A 186 -13.45 9.83 -5.78
CA SER A 186 -12.49 10.53 -6.65
C SER A 186 -13.13 11.57 -7.56
N PHE A 187 -14.33 11.30 -8.07
CA PHE A 187 -15.11 12.27 -8.82
C PHE A 187 -15.41 13.54 -8.00
N ALA A 188 -15.82 13.37 -6.74
CA ALA A 188 -16.07 14.48 -5.83
C ALA A 188 -14.80 15.30 -5.52
N ASP A 189 -13.67 14.63 -5.31
CA ASP A 189 -12.38 15.30 -5.08
C ASP A 189 -11.87 16.04 -6.32
N ILE A 190 -12.04 15.48 -7.53
CA ILE A 190 -11.76 16.19 -8.79
C ILE A 190 -12.65 17.44 -8.87
N GLY A 191 -13.94 17.31 -8.55
CA GLY A 191 -14.87 18.44 -8.49
C GLY A 191 -14.43 19.53 -7.52
N ASP A 192 -13.96 19.17 -6.32
CA ASP A 192 -13.46 20.14 -5.35
C ASP A 192 -12.16 20.82 -5.78
N ILE A 193 -11.29 20.14 -6.52
CA ILE A 193 -10.11 20.79 -7.12
C ILE A 193 -10.55 21.87 -8.11
N ILE A 194 -11.45 21.54 -9.04
CA ILE A 194 -11.90 22.50 -10.06
C ILE A 194 -12.67 23.68 -9.44
N ARG A 195 -13.45 23.41 -8.39
CA ARG A 195 -14.23 24.42 -7.67
C ARG A 195 -13.40 25.25 -6.68
N GLY A 196 -12.13 24.90 -6.45
CA GLY A 196 -11.27 25.57 -5.49
C GLY A 196 -11.63 25.27 -4.03
N LYS A 197 -12.33 24.17 -3.77
CA LYS A 197 -12.82 23.73 -2.44
C LYS A 197 -11.95 22.66 -1.78
N ASP A 198 -11.03 22.07 -2.53
CA ASP A 198 -10.23 20.95 -2.03
C ASP A 198 -9.24 21.39 -0.93
N LEU A 199 -9.26 20.66 0.18
CA LEU A 199 -8.57 20.93 1.44
C LEU A 199 -7.10 20.49 1.43
N TYR A 200 -6.66 19.66 0.49
CA TYR A 200 -5.30 19.12 0.49
C TYR A 200 -4.30 20.11 -0.13
N LEU A 201 -3.35 20.56 0.69
CA LEU A 201 -2.29 21.50 0.33
C LEU A 201 -1.01 20.79 -0.11
N GLY A 202 -0.72 19.65 0.51
CA GLY A 202 0.53 18.90 0.31
C GLY A 202 1.73 19.53 1.02
N ASP A 203 2.91 18.97 0.76
CA ASP A 203 4.20 19.49 1.25
C ASP A 203 4.60 20.84 0.59
N LYS A 204 5.78 21.41 0.93
CA LYS A 204 6.20 22.72 0.37
C LYS A 204 6.20 22.73 -1.17
N GLY A 205 6.69 21.66 -1.79
CA GLY A 205 6.75 21.53 -3.25
C GLY A 205 5.36 21.37 -3.87
N GLU A 206 4.49 20.60 -3.23
CA GLU A 206 3.10 20.45 -3.62
C GLU A 206 2.30 21.74 -3.43
N LYS A 207 2.56 22.52 -2.38
CA LYS A 207 1.96 23.86 -2.17
C LYS A 207 2.30 24.81 -3.32
N LYS A 208 3.56 24.84 -3.77
CA LYS A 208 3.97 25.62 -4.95
C LYS A 208 3.21 25.19 -6.21
N LYS A 209 3.16 23.88 -6.47
CA LYS A 209 2.41 23.31 -7.60
C LYS A 209 0.91 23.57 -7.50
N ARG A 210 0.35 23.57 -6.29
CA ARG A 210 -1.07 23.85 -6.05
C ARG A 210 -1.39 25.32 -6.26
N LYS A 211 -0.51 26.23 -5.83
CA LYS A 211 -0.63 27.65 -6.12
C LYS A 211 -0.62 27.89 -7.64
N GLN A 212 0.33 27.30 -8.36
CA GLN A 212 0.37 27.37 -9.83
C GLN A 212 -0.92 26.85 -10.48
N LEU A 213 -1.44 25.71 -10.00
CA LEU A 213 -2.71 25.18 -10.47
C LEU A 213 -3.88 26.15 -10.23
N GLU A 214 -3.96 26.72 -9.03
CA GLU A 214 -5.02 27.67 -8.69
C GLU A 214 -4.94 28.93 -9.55
N ASP A 215 -3.74 29.48 -9.75
CA ASP A 215 -3.51 30.65 -10.62
C ASP A 215 -3.90 30.35 -12.08
N ASN A 216 -3.63 29.13 -12.57
CA ASN A 216 -4.06 28.68 -13.89
C ASN A 216 -5.59 28.55 -13.98
N LEU A 217 -6.24 27.96 -12.97
CA LEU A 217 -7.70 27.87 -12.92
C LEU A 217 -8.34 29.26 -12.89
N GLN A 218 -7.81 30.20 -12.12
CA GLN A 218 -8.29 31.59 -12.11
C GLN A 218 -8.26 32.20 -13.51
N LYS A 219 -7.15 32.10 -14.23
CA LYS A 219 -7.01 32.60 -15.61
C LYS A 219 -7.99 31.93 -16.59
N ILE A 220 -8.19 30.62 -16.48
CA ILE A 220 -9.16 29.91 -17.32
C ILE A 220 -10.57 30.41 -17.05
N PHE A 221 -10.96 30.54 -15.77
CA PHE A 221 -12.30 30.97 -15.41
C PHE A 221 -12.52 32.45 -15.70
N GLU A 222 -11.48 33.28 -15.69
CA GLU A 222 -11.51 34.64 -16.24
C GLU A 222 -11.83 34.62 -17.75
N ASN A 223 -11.16 33.77 -18.52
CA ASN A 223 -11.45 33.63 -19.95
C ASN A 223 -12.86 33.09 -20.21
N ILE A 224 -13.35 32.15 -19.40
CA ILE A 224 -14.73 31.66 -19.48
C ILE A 224 -15.71 32.78 -19.14
N TYR A 225 -15.46 33.54 -18.07
CA TYR A 225 -16.28 34.69 -17.70
C TYR A 225 -16.36 35.70 -18.84
N ASN A 226 -15.22 36.06 -19.43
CA ASN A 226 -15.16 36.98 -20.56
C ASN A 226 -15.90 36.43 -21.78
N ASP A 227 -15.74 35.14 -22.12
CA ASP A 227 -16.46 34.49 -23.24
C ASP A 227 -17.99 34.61 -23.07
N VAL A 228 -18.50 34.28 -21.87
CA VAL A 228 -19.95 34.23 -21.65
C VAL A 228 -20.57 35.60 -21.34
N THR A 229 -19.76 36.63 -21.03
CA THR A 229 -20.25 37.98 -20.71
C THR A 229 -19.96 39.04 -21.79
N ASN A 230 -19.12 38.74 -22.79
CA ASN A 230 -18.78 39.68 -23.86
C ASN A 230 -19.94 39.98 -24.82
N GLY A 231 -19.98 41.22 -25.34
CA GLY A 231 -20.86 41.61 -26.47
C GLY A 231 -22.31 41.96 -26.13
N GLY A 232 -22.62 42.34 -24.88
CA GLY A 232 -23.95 42.84 -24.48
C GLY A 232 -25.06 41.79 -24.39
N LYS A 233 -24.73 40.50 -24.51
CA LYS A 233 -25.71 39.42 -24.69
C LYS A 233 -26.24 38.76 -23.42
N ASN A 234 -25.73 39.05 -22.22
CA ASN A 234 -26.28 38.45 -21.01
C ASN A 234 -26.00 39.25 -19.74
N VAL A 235 -26.77 40.34 -19.54
CA VAL A 235 -26.81 41.10 -18.27
C VAL A 235 -27.03 40.17 -17.07
N ALA A 236 -27.77 39.08 -17.26
CA ALA A 236 -28.01 38.05 -16.25
C ALA A 236 -26.73 37.31 -15.80
N LEU A 237 -25.81 37.00 -16.71
CA LEU A 237 -24.52 36.35 -16.37
C LEU A 237 -23.56 37.34 -15.69
N GLN A 238 -23.51 38.56 -16.18
CA GLN A 238 -22.72 39.64 -15.54
C GLN A 238 -23.25 39.92 -14.12
N THR A 239 -24.56 39.93 -13.94
CA THR A 239 -25.17 40.13 -12.61
C THR A 239 -24.88 38.95 -11.68
N ARG A 240 -24.94 37.71 -12.20
CA ARG A 240 -24.68 36.51 -11.38
C ARG A 240 -23.22 36.41 -10.95
N TYR A 241 -22.27 36.55 -11.87
CA TYR A 241 -20.86 36.30 -11.61
C TYR A 241 -20.03 37.57 -11.35
N GLY A 242 -20.60 38.76 -11.50
CA GLY A 242 -19.88 40.03 -11.35
C GLY A 242 -19.37 40.31 -9.94
N GLN A 243 -19.84 39.56 -8.93
CA GLN A 243 -19.39 39.65 -7.52
C GLN A 243 -18.44 38.51 -7.11
N ASP A 244 -18.05 37.62 -8.04
CA ASP A 244 -17.21 36.46 -7.69
C ASP A 244 -15.76 36.80 -7.32
N GLY A 245 -15.34 38.04 -7.57
CA GLY A 245 -13.95 38.46 -7.45
C GLY A 245 -13.01 37.69 -8.39
N GLN A 246 -11.71 37.69 -8.10
CA GLN A 246 -10.69 37.05 -8.95
C GLN A 246 -10.79 35.52 -9.04
N ASN A 247 -11.58 34.88 -8.18
CA ASN A 247 -11.58 33.42 -8.09
C ASN A 247 -12.73 32.75 -8.83
N PHE A 248 -13.79 33.49 -9.21
CA PHE A 248 -14.88 32.94 -10.01
C PHE A 248 -15.62 31.76 -9.35
N TYR A 249 -15.80 31.78 -8.02
CA TYR A 249 -16.32 30.60 -7.30
C TYR A 249 -17.73 30.18 -7.74
N GLN A 250 -18.66 31.12 -7.89
CA GLN A 250 -20.01 30.77 -8.33
C GLN A 250 -20.00 30.28 -9.78
N LEU A 251 -19.19 30.90 -10.64
CA LEU A 251 -18.96 30.43 -12.02
C LEU A 251 -18.37 29.01 -12.06
N ARG A 252 -17.42 28.69 -11.17
CA ARG A 252 -16.81 27.35 -11.05
C ARG A 252 -17.84 26.30 -10.60
N GLU A 253 -18.70 26.63 -9.63
CA GLU A 253 -19.79 25.77 -9.17
C GLU A 253 -20.78 25.44 -10.29
N ASP A 254 -21.22 26.48 -11.01
CA ASP A 254 -22.17 26.32 -12.10
C ASP A 254 -21.54 25.60 -13.30
N TRP A 255 -20.26 25.85 -13.60
CA TRP A 255 -19.52 25.13 -14.64
C TRP A 255 -19.37 23.65 -14.31
N TRP A 256 -19.03 23.31 -13.06
CA TRP A 256 -18.99 21.91 -12.64
C TRP A 256 -20.37 21.28 -12.81
N THR A 257 -21.43 21.92 -12.29
CA THR A 257 -22.81 21.43 -12.39
C THR A 257 -23.22 21.17 -13.84
N ALA A 258 -22.88 22.06 -14.78
CA ALA A 258 -23.18 21.91 -16.20
C ALA A 258 -22.39 20.76 -16.88
N ASN A 259 -21.22 20.40 -16.36
CA ASN A 259 -20.28 19.50 -17.04
C ASN A 259 -20.04 18.16 -16.33
N ARG A 260 -20.46 18.01 -15.07
CA ARG A 260 -20.23 16.85 -14.20
C ARG A 260 -20.67 15.52 -14.82
N ALA A 261 -21.74 15.52 -15.63
CA ALA A 261 -22.20 14.33 -16.34
C ALA A 261 -21.18 13.80 -17.37
N THR A 262 -20.49 14.69 -18.07
CA THR A 262 -19.44 14.31 -19.03
C THR A 262 -18.21 13.80 -18.30
N VAL A 263 -17.84 14.43 -17.17
CA VAL A 263 -16.74 13.97 -16.31
C VAL A 263 -17.04 12.59 -15.71
N TRP A 264 -18.29 12.34 -15.29
CA TRP A 264 -18.71 11.03 -14.81
C TRP A 264 -18.61 9.95 -15.89
N LYS A 265 -19.00 10.28 -17.13
CA LYS A 265 -18.76 9.38 -18.28
C LYS A 265 -17.27 9.10 -18.49
N ALA A 266 -16.38 10.05 -18.20
CA ALA A 266 -14.94 9.84 -18.35
C ALA A 266 -14.36 8.95 -17.22
N ILE A 267 -14.73 9.19 -15.95
CA ILE A 267 -14.21 8.38 -14.82
C ILE A 267 -14.71 6.94 -14.82
N THR A 268 -15.85 6.68 -15.47
CA THR A 268 -16.44 5.35 -15.61
C THR A 268 -16.20 4.74 -17.00
N CYS A 269 -15.19 5.21 -17.75
CA CYS A 269 -14.81 4.55 -19.00
C CYS A 269 -14.42 3.10 -18.72
N ASP A 270 -14.92 2.18 -19.54
CA ASP A 270 -14.83 0.75 -19.28
C ASP A 270 -14.45 0.04 -20.58
N GLU A 271 -13.21 0.25 -21.01
CA GLU A 271 -12.67 -0.30 -22.27
C GLU A 271 -12.39 -1.81 -22.16
N GLU A 272 -12.16 -2.31 -20.95
CA GLU A 272 -11.86 -3.73 -20.66
C GLU A 272 -13.07 -4.51 -20.13
N ASN A 273 -14.27 -3.91 -20.11
CA ASN A 273 -15.50 -4.47 -19.53
C ASN A 273 -15.40 -4.89 -18.05
N LYS A 274 -14.45 -4.31 -17.30
CA LYS A 274 -14.18 -4.57 -15.88
C LYS A 274 -15.26 -4.07 -14.94
N ILE A 275 -15.95 -2.98 -15.30
CA ILE A 275 -17.05 -2.42 -14.50
C ILE A 275 -18.41 -2.54 -15.19
N SER A 276 -18.51 -3.40 -16.20
CA SER A 276 -19.71 -3.58 -17.03
C SER A 276 -20.98 -3.83 -16.20
N ASP A 277 -20.89 -4.68 -15.18
CA ASP A 277 -21.99 -5.03 -14.26
C ASP A 277 -21.94 -4.27 -12.92
N ALA A 278 -21.05 -3.27 -12.79
CA ALA A 278 -20.88 -2.54 -11.54
C ALA A 278 -22.10 -1.64 -11.24
N GLN A 279 -22.57 -1.72 -10.00
CA GLN A 279 -23.78 -1.04 -9.54
C GLN A 279 -23.48 0.04 -8.50
N TYR A 280 -24.11 1.21 -8.62
CA TYR A 280 -24.08 2.21 -7.56
C TYR A 280 -24.91 1.74 -6.35
N PHE A 281 -24.49 2.06 -5.13
CA PHE A 281 -24.97 1.41 -3.91
C PHE A 281 -26.44 1.72 -3.55
N ARG A 282 -27.01 2.82 -4.05
CA ARG A 282 -28.42 3.19 -3.84
C ARG A 282 -29.12 3.58 -5.13
N GLY A 283 -30.45 3.49 -5.14
CA GLY A 283 -31.26 3.83 -6.30
C GLY A 283 -31.27 5.34 -6.56
N THR A 284 -30.76 5.76 -7.72
CA THR A 284 -30.67 7.18 -8.14
C THR A 284 -31.08 7.41 -9.59
N CYS A 285 -31.34 6.35 -10.35
CA CYS A 285 -31.76 6.45 -11.74
C CYS A 285 -33.29 6.60 -11.85
N GLY A 286 -33.75 7.64 -12.53
CA GLY A 286 -35.18 7.94 -12.70
C GLY A 286 -35.65 9.09 -11.80
N GLY A 287 -36.97 9.23 -11.63
CA GLY A 287 -37.54 10.21 -10.69
C GLY A 287 -37.47 9.73 -9.23
N VAL A 288 -37.63 10.64 -8.27
CA VAL A 288 -37.56 10.37 -6.82
C VAL A 288 -38.45 9.18 -6.40
N LYS A 289 -39.64 9.03 -7.01
CA LYS A 289 -40.60 7.96 -6.71
C LYS A 289 -40.35 6.63 -7.43
N THR A 290 -39.45 6.61 -8.40
CA THR A 290 -39.16 5.45 -9.26
C THR A 290 -37.66 5.20 -9.36
N ALA A 291 -36.91 5.57 -8.32
CA ALA A 291 -35.46 5.52 -8.33
C ALA A 291 -34.97 4.06 -8.40
N THR A 292 -34.18 3.76 -9.42
CA THR A 292 -33.60 2.44 -9.68
C THR A 292 -32.08 2.50 -9.55
N LEU A 293 -31.45 1.34 -9.36
CA LEU A 293 -29.99 1.24 -9.28
C LEU A 293 -29.36 1.52 -10.65
N ALA A 294 -28.22 2.22 -10.65
CA ALA A 294 -27.36 2.37 -11.82
C ALA A 294 -26.61 1.06 -12.08
N ARG A 295 -27.23 0.12 -12.79
CA ARG A 295 -26.78 -1.29 -12.84
C ARG A 295 -25.63 -1.59 -13.80
N LYS A 296 -25.25 -0.66 -14.68
CA LYS A 296 -24.24 -0.89 -15.71
C LYS A 296 -23.21 0.22 -15.72
N LYS A 297 -21.91 -0.12 -15.60
CA LYS A 297 -20.80 0.84 -15.64
C LYS A 297 -20.93 1.99 -14.64
N CYS A 298 -21.60 1.78 -13.51
CA CYS A 298 -21.95 2.83 -12.57
C CYS A 298 -22.71 4.01 -13.24
N ARG A 299 -23.56 3.75 -14.22
CA ARG A 299 -24.33 4.76 -14.98
C ARG A 299 -25.83 4.42 -15.00
N CYS A 300 -26.64 5.46 -15.14
CA CYS A 300 -28.05 5.32 -15.49
C CYS A 300 -28.21 5.17 -17.01
N ASP A 301 -29.18 4.35 -17.44
CA ASP A 301 -29.46 4.12 -18.87
C ASP A 301 -30.01 5.39 -19.54
N ASN A 302 -29.37 5.84 -20.63
CA ASN A 302 -29.85 6.90 -21.54
C ASN A 302 -30.32 8.23 -20.92
N VAL A 303 -29.90 8.55 -19.68
CA VAL A 303 -30.13 9.86 -19.06
C VAL A 303 -28.78 10.44 -18.63
N ASN A 304 -28.59 11.76 -18.79
CA ASN A 304 -27.44 12.51 -18.23
C ASN A 304 -27.51 12.58 -16.69
N ILE A 305 -27.94 11.52 -16.02
CA ILE A 305 -28.01 11.39 -14.57
C ILE A 305 -26.69 10.78 -14.10
N VAL A 306 -25.97 11.55 -13.29
CA VAL A 306 -24.87 11.03 -12.49
C VAL A 306 -25.47 10.40 -11.23
N PRO A 307 -25.22 9.11 -10.96
CA PRO A 307 -25.90 8.41 -9.88
C PRO A 307 -25.38 8.77 -8.48
N THR A 308 -24.28 9.51 -8.39
CA THR A 308 -23.68 9.98 -7.13
C THR A 308 -23.91 11.47 -6.92
N TYR A 309 -23.94 11.89 -5.66
CA TYR A 309 -24.03 13.28 -5.22
C TYR A 309 -22.96 13.62 -4.17
N PHE A 310 -21.95 12.76 -4.00
CA PHE A 310 -20.77 13.01 -3.16
C PHE A 310 -20.09 14.34 -3.49
N ASP A 311 -20.12 14.81 -4.74
CA ASP A 311 -19.58 16.12 -5.12
C ASP A 311 -20.34 17.32 -4.53
N TYR A 312 -21.48 17.11 -3.87
CA TYR A 312 -22.20 18.13 -3.10
C TYR A 312 -22.17 17.87 -1.59
N VAL A 313 -21.38 16.88 -1.14
CA VAL A 313 -21.07 16.63 0.27
C VAL A 313 -19.78 17.35 0.65
N PRO A 314 -19.67 18.07 1.79
CA PRO A 314 -18.42 18.67 2.24
C PRO A 314 -17.26 17.66 2.30
N GLN A 315 -16.09 18.02 1.76
CA GLN A 315 -14.96 17.11 1.58
C GLN A 315 -14.52 16.39 2.86
N TYR A 316 -14.47 17.12 3.97
CA TYR A 316 -14.14 16.56 5.28
C TYR A 316 -15.05 15.37 5.66
N LEU A 317 -16.37 15.47 5.46
CA LEU A 317 -17.30 14.39 5.80
C LEU A 317 -17.09 13.15 4.90
N ARG A 318 -16.78 13.36 3.61
CA ARG A 318 -16.46 12.27 2.68
C ARG A 318 -15.19 11.54 3.09
N TRP A 319 -14.18 12.30 3.50
CA TRP A 319 -12.92 11.75 4.00
C TRP A 319 -13.09 11.03 5.33
N PHE A 320 -13.93 11.54 6.24
CA PHE A 320 -14.19 10.87 7.51
C PHE A 320 -14.97 9.56 7.34
N GLU A 321 -15.94 9.53 6.42
CA GLU A 321 -16.64 8.29 6.03
C GLU A 321 -15.69 7.28 5.36
N GLU A 322 -14.85 7.72 4.41
CA GLU A 322 -13.84 6.86 3.78
C GLU A 322 -12.82 6.33 4.79
N TRP A 323 -12.39 7.17 5.74
CA TRP A 323 -11.50 6.79 6.84
C TRP A 323 -12.13 5.70 7.73
N ALA A 324 -13.40 5.84 8.09
CA ALA A 324 -14.09 4.87 8.96
C ALA A 324 -14.20 3.48 8.30
N GLU A 325 -14.61 3.42 7.03
CA GLU A 325 -14.63 2.16 6.27
C GLU A 325 -13.24 1.51 6.18
N ASP A 326 -12.20 2.33 5.95
CA ASP A 326 -10.84 1.84 5.81
C ASP A 326 -10.26 1.35 7.15
N PHE A 327 -10.52 2.08 8.23
CA PHE A 327 -10.19 1.69 9.60
C PHE A 327 -10.82 0.34 9.97
N CYS A 328 -12.14 0.19 9.78
CA CYS A 328 -12.85 -1.04 10.14
C CYS A 328 -12.27 -2.26 9.42
N ARG A 329 -11.92 -2.11 8.14
CA ARG A 329 -11.33 -3.17 7.32
C ARG A 329 -9.92 -3.53 7.73
N LYS A 330 -9.04 -2.53 7.87
CA LYS A 330 -7.65 -2.72 8.30
C LYS A 330 -7.60 -3.31 9.71
N ARG A 331 -8.46 -2.83 10.62
CA ARG A 331 -8.59 -3.38 11.98
C ARG A 331 -9.03 -4.83 11.95
N LYS A 332 -10.06 -5.18 11.17
CA LYS A 332 -10.52 -6.58 11.01
C LYS A 332 -9.37 -7.50 10.58
N TYR A 333 -8.65 -7.13 9.51
CA TYR A 333 -7.53 -7.92 9.00
C TYR A 333 -6.39 -8.07 10.03
N LYS A 334 -5.95 -6.96 10.63
CA LYS A 334 -4.87 -6.98 11.64
C LYS A 334 -5.27 -7.79 12.88
N LEU A 335 -6.53 -7.68 13.30
CA LEU A 335 -7.07 -8.42 14.43
C LEU A 335 -7.19 -9.92 14.12
N GLN A 336 -7.60 -10.31 12.92
CA GLN A 336 -7.60 -11.72 12.51
C GLN A 336 -6.19 -12.30 12.53
N ASN A 337 -5.20 -11.58 11.97
CA ASN A 337 -3.80 -11.98 12.05
C ASN A 337 -3.33 -12.12 13.51
N ALA A 338 -3.66 -11.14 14.38
CA ALA A 338 -3.33 -11.23 15.80
C ALA A 338 -3.99 -12.45 16.48
N ILE A 339 -5.26 -12.73 16.20
CA ILE A 339 -5.95 -13.91 16.75
C ILE A 339 -5.28 -15.19 16.27
N GLU A 340 -4.96 -15.31 14.98
CA GLU A 340 -4.27 -16.48 14.44
C GLU A 340 -2.90 -16.71 15.11
N GLN A 341 -2.11 -15.64 15.28
CA GLN A 341 -0.78 -15.75 15.87
C GLN A 341 -0.78 -15.88 17.40
N CYS A 342 -1.84 -15.44 18.10
CA CYS A 342 -1.90 -15.47 19.56
C CYS A 342 -2.81 -16.54 20.16
N ARG A 343 -3.82 -17.01 19.40
CA ARG A 343 -4.84 -17.99 19.82
C ARG A 343 -5.00 -19.17 18.85
N GLY A 344 -4.16 -19.27 17.81
CA GLY A 344 -4.17 -20.38 16.85
C GLY A 344 -3.68 -21.71 17.43
N GLN A 345 -3.32 -22.66 16.55
CA GLN A 345 -2.79 -23.97 16.96
C GLN A 345 -1.27 -24.06 16.70
N TYR A 346 -0.56 -24.80 17.54
CA TYR A 346 0.80 -25.24 17.29
C TYR A 346 0.82 -26.34 16.21
N LYS A 347 2.01 -26.63 15.66
CA LYS A 347 2.20 -27.70 14.65
C LYS A 347 1.80 -29.10 15.16
N ASP A 348 1.81 -29.30 16.47
CA ASP A 348 1.39 -30.54 17.13
C ASP A 348 -0.11 -30.57 17.46
N GLY A 349 -0.88 -29.58 17.01
CA GLY A 349 -2.33 -29.49 17.18
C GLY A 349 -2.78 -28.93 18.53
N LYS A 350 -1.86 -28.57 19.45
CA LYS A 350 -2.24 -27.91 20.71
C LYS A 350 -2.70 -26.48 20.46
N GLU A 351 -3.65 -26.00 21.26
CA GLU A 351 -4.09 -24.60 21.22
C GLU A 351 -3.05 -23.68 21.88
N ARG A 352 -2.82 -22.53 21.26
CA ARG A 352 -1.96 -21.46 21.74
C ARG A 352 -2.78 -20.46 22.55
N TYR A 353 -2.21 -19.93 23.63
CA TYR A 353 -2.78 -18.79 24.34
C TYR A 353 -1.67 -17.85 24.79
N CYS A 354 -1.17 -17.06 23.85
CA CYS A 354 -0.02 -16.18 24.06
C CYS A 354 -0.43 -14.74 24.40
N ASP A 355 0.41 -14.02 25.12
CA ASP A 355 0.38 -12.56 25.12
C ASP A 355 1.39 -11.94 24.16
N LEU A 356 1.31 -10.61 24.00
CA LEU A 356 2.23 -9.82 23.18
C LEU A 356 3.68 -9.84 23.70
N ASN A 357 3.89 -10.25 24.96
CA ASN A 357 5.18 -10.26 25.65
C ASN A 357 5.89 -11.63 25.57
N GLY A 358 5.25 -12.61 24.92
CA GLY A 358 5.82 -13.92 24.63
C GLY A 358 5.55 -14.95 25.71
N PHE A 359 4.48 -14.79 26.48
CA PHE A 359 4.09 -15.68 27.56
C PHE A 359 2.86 -16.51 27.21
N ASP A 360 2.87 -17.79 27.59
CA ASP A 360 1.69 -18.65 27.64
C ASP A 360 0.84 -18.25 28.86
N CYS A 361 -0.32 -17.62 28.63
CA CYS A 361 -1.15 -17.12 29.72
C CYS A 361 -1.80 -18.23 30.53
N THR A 362 -1.92 -19.45 30.02
CA THR A 362 -2.45 -20.59 30.79
C THR A 362 -1.54 -20.98 31.96
N LYS A 363 -0.28 -20.54 31.92
CA LYS A 363 0.74 -20.81 32.94
C LYS A 363 1.36 -19.56 33.54
N THR A 364 0.95 -18.38 33.08
CA THR A 364 1.51 -17.09 33.51
C THR A 364 0.56 -16.40 34.49
N ALA A 365 1.09 -15.97 35.63
CA ALA A 365 0.42 -15.14 36.61
C ALA A 365 1.44 -14.11 37.12
N ARG A 366 1.43 -12.93 36.50
CA ARG A 366 2.49 -11.91 36.67
C ARG A 366 2.57 -11.40 38.10
N GLY A 367 1.43 -11.21 38.76
CA GLY A 367 1.40 -10.76 40.16
C GLY A 367 2.00 -11.79 41.13
N ARG A 368 2.04 -13.07 40.75
CA ARG A 368 2.67 -14.16 41.53
C ARG A 368 4.11 -14.45 41.07
N ASN A 369 4.74 -13.56 40.31
CA ASN A 369 6.07 -13.76 39.69
C ASN A 369 6.18 -15.06 38.86
N LYS A 370 5.06 -15.57 38.34
CA LYS A 370 5.03 -16.78 37.51
C LYS A 370 4.97 -16.36 36.05
N PHE A 371 6.09 -16.56 35.36
CA PHE A 371 6.21 -16.30 33.92
C PHE A 371 6.44 -17.63 33.20
N ALA A 372 5.69 -17.88 32.14
CA ALA A 372 5.86 -19.05 31.29
C ALA A 372 6.21 -18.59 29.87
N PRO A 373 7.47 -18.22 29.59
CA PRO A 373 7.90 -17.86 28.26
C PRO A 373 7.74 -19.07 27.33
N ASP A 374 7.23 -18.83 26.13
CA ASP A 374 7.14 -19.82 25.07
C ASP A 374 7.68 -19.20 23.79
N SER A 375 8.71 -19.82 23.23
CA SER A 375 9.38 -19.33 22.03
C SER A 375 8.43 -19.25 20.83
N ASN A 376 7.35 -20.04 20.82
CA ASN A 376 6.30 -19.98 19.80
C ASN A 376 5.34 -18.79 19.97
N CYS A 377 5.37 -18.10 21.11
CA CYS A 377 4.61 -16.87 21.34
C CYS A 377 5.29 -15.63 20.74
N ASN A 378 6.51 -15.74 20.21
CA ASN A 378 7.19 -14.64 19.54
C ASN A 378 6.36 -14.07 18.37
N LYS A 379 5.72 -14.94 17.58
CA LYS A 379 4.83 -14.56 16.46
C LYS A 379 3.63 -13.72 16.91
N CYS A 380 3.09 -13.97 18.11
CA CYS A 380 2.05 -13.14 18.69
C CYS A 380 2.56 -11.71 18.88
N SER A 381 3.77 -11.53 19.43
CA SER A 381 4.39 -10.21 19.57
C SER A 381 4.61 -9.52 18.22
N VAL A 382 5.16 -10.25 17.24
CA VAL A 382 5.42 -9.78 15.87
C VAL A 382 4.14 -9.28 15.18
N ALA A 383 3.00 -9.92 15.44
CA ALA A 383 1.69 -9.49 14.93
C ALA A 383 1.09 -8.33 15.74
N CYS A 384 1.17 -8.39 17.07
CA CYS A 384 0.47 -7.48 17.97
C CYS A 384 1.13 -6.11 18.11
N LYS A 385 2.46 -6.03 18.24
CA LYS A 385 3.15 -4.75 18.45
C LYS A 385 2.85 -3.72 17.34
N PRO A 386 3.08 -4.03 16.05
CA PRO A 386 2.73 -3.11 14.96
C PRO A 386 1.23 -2.80 14.85
N PHE A 387 0.36 -3.69 15.35
CA PHE A 387 -1.08 -3.46 15.37
C PHE A 387 -1.49 -2.48 16.48
N VAL A 388 -0.96 -2.64 17.69
CA VAL A 388 -1.20 -1.72 18.82
C VAL A 388 -0.68 -0.32 18.51
N GLU A 389 0.51 -0.20 17.92
CA GLU A 389 1.05 1.09 17.47
C GLU A 389 0.17 1.75 16.42
N TRP A 390 -0.33 0.96 15.45
CA TRP A 390 -1.26 1.46 14.43
C TRP A 390 -2.58 1.96 15.06
N LEU A 391 -3.14 1.24 16.04
CA LEU A 391 -4.36 1.66 16.74
C LEU A 391 -4.17 3.00 17.47
N GLY A 392 -3.00 3.24 18.07
CA GLY A 392 -2.65 4.52 18.69
C GLY A 392 -2.73 5.68 17.70
N ASN A 393 -2.14 5.53 16.51
CA ASN A 393 -2.20 6.54 15.46
C ASN A 393 -3.63 6.78 14.97
N GLN A 394 -4.40 5.69 14.76
CA GLN A 394 -5.81 5.81 14.34
C GLN A 394 -6.67 6.51 15.39
N LYS A 395 -6.37 6.37 16.68
CA LYS A 395 -7.03 7.11 17.75
C LYS A 395 -6.82 8.62 17.59
N GLU A 396 -5.60 9.05 17.31
CA GLU A 396 -5.30 10.47 17.12
C GLU A 396 -6.01 11.05 15.88
N GLU A 397 -6.01 10.31 14.77
CA GLU A 397 -6.76 10.69 13.55
C GLU A 397 -8.27 10.77 13.81
N PHE A 398 -8.80 9.83 14.58
CA PHE A 398 -10.22 9.79 14.95
C PHE A 398 -10.61 10.98 15.83
N GLU A 399 -9.86 11.27 16.89
CA GLU A 399 -10.18 12.39 17.79
C GLU A 399 -10.11 13.75 17.08
N LYS A 400 -9.14 13.93 16.18
CA LYS A 400 -9.05 15.13 15.32
C LYS A 400 -10.31 15.32 14.45
N GLN A 401 -10.75 14.25 13.79
CA GLN A 401 -11.95 14.29 12.94
C GLN A 401 -13.22 14.46 13.77
N LYS A 402 -13.35 13.74 14.89
CA LYS A 402 -14.48 13.88 15.82
C LYS A 402 -14.63 15.32 16.30
N LYS A 403 -13.54 15.98 16.68
CA LYS A 403 -13.55 17.40 17.07
C LYS A 403 -13.93 18.31 15.89
N LYS A 404 -13.38 18.04 14.70
CA LYS A 404 -13.73 18.77 13.47
C LYS A 404 -15.22 18.71 13.16
N TYR A 405 -15.86 17.55 13.33
CA TYR A 405 -17.32 17.43 13.17
C TYR A 405 -18.08 18.43 14.05
N ALA A 406 -17.74 18.48 15.34
CA ALA A 406 -18.40 19.38 16.29
C ALA A 406 -18.18 20.85 15.92
N ASP A 407 -16.99 21.20 15.43
CA ASP A 407 -16.66 22.55 14.99
C ASP A 407 -17.45 22.95 13.73
N GLU A 408 -17.56 22.06 12.74
CA GLU A 408 -18.31 22.32 11.49
C GLU A 408 -19.83 22.41 11.72
N ILE A 409 -20.40 21.63 12.64
CA ILE A 409 -21.82 21.77 13.01
C ILE A 409 -22.11 23.13 13.67
N LYS A 410 -21.25 23.59 14.58
CA LYS A 410 -21.39 24.92 15.22
C LYS A 410 -21.29 26.06 14.22
N LYS A 411 -20.42 25.92 13.22
CA LYS A 411 -20.24 26.90 12.15
C LYS A 411 -21.51 27.14 11.34
N ALA A 412 -22.37 26.14 11.19
CA ALA A 412 -23.65 26.31 10.48
C ALA A 412 -24.56 27.38 11.13
N ASP A 413 -24.41 27.63 12.44
CA ASP A 413 -25.20 28.63 13.18
C ASP A 413 -24.67 30.08 13.03
N GLY A 414 -23.45 30.25 12.53
CA GLY A 414 -22.80 31.56 12.41
C GLY A 414 -23.12 32.28 11.08
N LYS A 415 -23.33 33.60 11.13
CA LYS A 415 -23.58 34.43 9.92
C LYS A 415 -22.49 34.32 8.82
N ASN A 416 -21.25 34.02 9.21
CA ASN A 416 -20.09 33.84 8.31
C ASN A 416 -19.48 32.42 8.39
N GLY A 417 -20.14 31.49 9.08
CA GLY A 417 -19.47 30.34 9.69
C GLY A 417 -19.02 29.25 8.71
N THR A 418 -19.57 29.17 7.50
CA THR A 418 -19.22 28.11 6.53
C THR A 418 -18.13 28.48 5.54
N SER A 419 -17.56 29.69 5.63
CA SER A 419 -16.46 30.11 4.75
C SER A 419 -15.26 29.16 4.84
N ILE A 420 -14.59 28.89 3.72
CA ILE A 420 -13.35 28.09 3.70
C ILE A 420 -12.15 28.95 3.38
N THR A 421 -10.99 28.61 3.96
CA THR A 421 -9.71 29.19 3.55
C THR A 421 -9.11 28.30 2.47
N THR A 422 -8.90 28.85 1.28
CA THR A 422 -8.29 28.13 0.16
C THR A 422 -6.80 27.93 0.37
N GLY A 423 -6.18 27.04 -0.41
CA GLY A 423 -4.76 26.69 -0.24
C GLY A 423 -3.75 27.81 -0.48
N ASN A 424 -4.20 28.97 -0.93
CA ASN A 424 -3.42 30.21 -1.04
C ASN A 424 -3.69 31.22 0.11
N GLY A 425 -4.39 30.81 1.17
CA GLY A 425 -4.66 31.63 2.36
C GLY A 425 -5.86 32.59 2.25
N LYS A 426 -6.63 32.57 1.15
CA LYS A 426 -7.80 33.44 0.98
C LYS A 426 -9.07 32.80 1.56
N THR A 427 -9.88 33.56 2.30
CA THR A 427 -11.18 33.10 2.82
C THR A 427 -12.29 33.37 1.83
N ILE A 428 -13.14 32.37 1.58
CA ILE A 428 -14.15 32.38 0.52
C ILE A 428 -15.49 31.87 1.02
N ASN A 429 -16.58 32.32 0.40
CA ASN A 429 -17.90 31.79 0.69
C ASN A 429 -18.02 30.35 0.16
N ASN A 430 -18.27 29.40 1.06
CA ASN A 430 -18.44 27.99 0.70
C ASN A 430 -19.90 27.75 0.32
N TRP A 431 -20.26 28.17 -0.89
CA TRP A 431 -21.60 28.05 -1.44
C TRP A 431 -22.15 26.63 -1.22
N TYR A 432 -23.39 26.56 -0.71
CA TYR A 432 -24.17 25.36 -0.46
C TYR A 432 -23.72 24.46 0.72
N VAL A 433 -22.58 24.76 1.36
CA VAL A 433 -22.12 23.98 2.52
C VAL A 433 -22.90 24.30 3.77
N LYS A 434 -23.39 25.53 3.92
CA LYS A 434 -24.31 25.88 5.00
C LYS A 434 -25.60 25.07 4.91
N GLU A 435 -26.19 25.02 3.73
CA GLU A 435 -27.40 24.27 3.43
C GLU A 435 -27.21 22.78 3.70
N PHE A 436 -26.03 22.22 3.39
CA PHE A 436 -25.69 20.84 3.73
C PHE A 436 -25.70 20.62 5.25
N TYR A 437 -24.97 21.43 6.01
CA TYR A 437 -24.87 21.25 7.46
C TYR A 437 -26.18 21.56 8.20
N GLU A 438 -26.99 22.51 7.73
CA GLU A 438 -28.34 22.75 8.28
C GLU A 438 -29.23 21.51 8.14
N ARG A 439 -29.19 20.84 6.98
CA ARG A 439 -29.90 19.58 6.75
C ARG A 439 -29.35 18.46 7.64
N LEU A 440 -28.03 18.28 7.68
CA LEU A 440 -27.38 17.27 8.51
C LEU A 440 -27.72 17.46 10.00
N LYS A 441 -27.68 18.70 10.49
CA LYS A 441 -27.93 19.07 11.89
C LYS A 441 -29.34 18.71 12.36
N THR A 442 -30.32 18.65 11.45
CA THR A 442 -31.72 18.36 11.78
C THR A 442 -31.88 17.01 12.51
N HIS A 443 -31.11 15.99 12.11
CA HIS A 443 -31.16 14.65 12.72
C HIS A 443 -29.81 14.17 13.29
N TYR A 444 -28.70 14.78 12.88
CA TYR A 444 -27.33 14.38 13.22
C TYR A 444 -26.52 15.55 13.81
N GLY A 445 -27.18 16.44 14.56
CA GLY A 445 -26.53 17.60 15.17
C GLY A 445 -25.48 17.27 16.22
N SER A 446 -25.54 16.08 16.85
CA SER A 446 -24.46 15.60 17.73
C SER A 446 -23.49 14.69 16.98
N VAL A 447 -22.21 14.74 17.37
CA VAL A 447 -21.18 13.87 16.78
C VAL A 447 -21.52 12.39 17.00
N ASN A 448 -22.05 12.02 18.17
CA ASN A 448 -22.38 10.63 18.48
C ASN A 448 -23.45 10.05 17.55
N GLN A 449 -24.45 10.85 17.12
CA GLN A 449 -25.44 10.39 16.13
C GLN A 449 -24.81 10.10 14.77
N PHE A 450 -23.85 10.92 14.34
CA PHE A 450 -23.11 10.66 13.10
C PHE A 450 -22.18 9.45 13.23
N LEU A 451 -21.50 9.29 14.37
CA LEU A 451 -20.64 8.14 14.65
C LEU A 451 -21.44 6.82 14.65
N GLN A 452 -22.70 6.82 15.11
CA GLN A 452 -23.60 5.67 14.98
C GLN A 452 -23.82 5.28 13.52
N LYS A 453 -23.91 6.26 12.60
CA LYS A 453 -24.03 5.99 11.16
C LYS A 453 -22.74 5.44 10.55
N LEU A 454 -21.57 5.84 11.06
CA LEU A 454 -20.31 5.20 10.68
C LEU A 454 -20.24 3.75 11.16
N ASN A 455 -20.79 3.44 12.34
CA ASN A 455 -20.91 2.05 12.82
C ASN A 455 -21.86 1.22 11.95
N ASP A 456 -22.83 1.89 11.33
CA ASP A 456 -23.82 1.23 10.50
C ASP A 456 -23.26 0.69 9.17
N GLU A 457 -22.07 1.15 8.77
CA GLU A 457 -21.36 0.67 7.58
C GLU A 457 -21.15 -0.84 7.64
N ALA A 458 -21.42 -1.52 6.53
CA ALA A 458 -21.44 -2.99 6.47
C ALA A 458 -20.13 -3.64 6.95
N ILE A 459 -18.98 -3.03 6.63
CA ILE A 459 -17.66 -3.51 7.06
C ILE A 459 -17.43 -3.32 8.57
N CYS A 460 -17.98 -2.28 9.16
CA CYS A 460 -17.84 -1.98 10.59
C CYS A 460 -18.71 -2.89 11.46
N LYS A 461 -19.88 -3.33 10.95
CA LYS A 461 -20.78 -4.30 11.60
C LYS A 461 -20.23 -5.73 11.65
N LYS A 462 -19.35 -6.11 10.71
CA LYS A 462 -18.83 -7.49 10.61
C LYS A 462 -17.92 -7.81 11.80
N LYS A 463 -18.25 -8.88 12.53
CA LYS A 463 -17.42 -9.42 13.60
C LYS A 463 -16.24 -10.20 13.01
N PRO A 464 -14.98 -9.90 13.39
CA PRO A 464 -13.83 -10.70 13.00
C PRO A 464 -13.89 -12.10 13.62
N HIS A 465 -13.64 -13.13 12.81
CA HIS A 465 -13.68 -14.53 13.24
C HIS A 465 -12.46 -15.29 12.72
N VAL A 466 -11.86 -16.11 13.58
CA VAL A 466 -10.76 -17.04 13.27
C VAL A 466 -10.93 -18.28 14.14
N GLY A 467 -11.10 -19.46 13.53
CA GLY A 467 -11.33 -20.70 14.29
C GLY A 467 -12.57 -20.60 15.18
N SER A 468 -12.42 -20.78 16.50
CA SER A 468 -13.49 -20.60 17.48
C SER A 468 -13.57 -19.19 18.08
N GLU A 469 -12.61 -18.32 17.77
CA GLU A 469 -12.52 -16.98 18.35
C GLU A 469 -13.36 -15.98 17.53
N THR A 470 -14.14 -15.17 18.24
CA THR A 470 -14.92 -14.08 17.65
C THR A 470 -14.62 -12.80 18.41
N ALA A 471 -14.17 -11.77 17.69
CA ALA A 471 -13.92 -10.45 18.26
C ALA A 471 -15.12 -9.52 18.06
N ASN A 472 -15.17 -8.46 18.87
CA ASN A 472 -16.19 -7.42 18.74
C ASN A 472 -16.01 -6.63 17.44
N SER A 473 -17.16 -6.24 16.86
CA SER A 473 -17.25 -5.26 15.77
C SER A 473 -16.81 -3.88 16.24
N VAL A 474 -16.63 -2.93 15.32
CA VAL A 474 -16.25 -1.56 15.66
C VAL A 474 -17.48 -0.79 16.14
N ASN A 475 -17.31 -0.01 17.21
CA ASN A 475 -18.30 0.94 17.69
C ASN A 475 -17.63 2.28 18.07
N PHE A 476 -17.70 3.26 17.17
CA PHE A 476 -17.18 4.61 17.37
C PHE A 476 -17.99 5.44 18.38
N SER A 477 -19.18 4.99 18.80
CA SER A 477 -20.10 5.75 19.65
C SER A 477 -20.07 5.33 21.13
N GLU A 478 -19.27 4.32 21.47
CA GLU A 478 -19.06 3.89 22.86
C GLU A 478 -18.38 4.99 23.68
N HIS A 479 -18.89 5.20 24.90
CA HIS A 479 -18.40 6.26 25.80
C HIS A 479 -16.92 6.15 26.13
N ASP A 480 -16.39 4.91 26.16
CA ASP A 480 -15.00 4.62 26.46
C ASP A 480 -14.30 4.03 25.24
N HIS A 481 -14.06 4.86 24.21
CA HIS A 481 -13.38 4.51 22.94
C HIS A 481 -12.08 3.69 23.08
N HIS A 482 -11.60 3.48 24.32
CA HIS A 482 -10.66 2.45 24.72
C HIS A 482 -10.89 1.08 24.05
N ASP A 483 -12.11 0.54 23.94
CA ASP A 483 -12.25 -0.84 23.40
C ASP A 483 -11.90 -0.99 21.90
N ILE A 484 -12.05 0.07 21.10
CA ILE A 484 -11.75 0.04 19.67
C ILE A 484 -10.28 0.40 19.35
N PHE A 485 -9.66 1.25 20.17
CA PHE A 485 -8.30 1.78 19.97
C PHE A 485 -7.25 1.30 21.00
N SER A 486 -7.63 0.47 21.97
CA SER A 486 -6.69 -0.14 22.92
C SER A 486 -6.14 -1.48 22.43
N SER A 487 -5.13 -1.98 23.13
CA SER A 487 -4.69 -3.36 22.99
C SER A 487 -5.86 -4.30 23.22
N THR A 488 -6.29 -4.97 22.15
CA THR A 488 -7.36 -5.99 22.24
C THR A 488 -7.01 -7.08 23.26
N LYS A 489 -8.00 -7.85 23.72
CA LYS A 489 -7.76 -8.97 24.66
C LYS A 489 -6.73 -10.00 24.16
N TYR A 490 -6.45 -10.03 22.86
CA TYR A 490 -5.48 -10.91 22.20
C TYR A 490 -4.07 -10.32 22.19
N CYS A 491 -3.94 -9.00 22.23
CA CYS A 491 -2.69 -8.25 22.17
C CYS A 491 -2.42 -7.45 23.45
N ARG A 492 -2.90 -7.93 24.60
CA ARG A 492 -2.57 -7.39 25.93
C ARG A 492 -1.65 -8.37 26.66
N ALA A 493 -0.93 -7.90 27.67
CA ALA A 493 -0.18 -8.77 28.57
C ALA A 493 -1.11 -9.78 29.27
N CYS A 494 -0.60 -10.95 29.65
CA CYS A 494 -1.39 -11.92 30.40
C CYS A 494 -1.98 -11.29 31.67
N PRO A 495 -3.19 -11.68 32.12
CA PRO A 495 -3.82 -11.12 33.32
C PRO A 495 -2.92 -11.22 34.55
N LEU A 496 -3.07 -10.31 35.52
CA LEU A 496 -2.20 -10.26 36.69
C LEU A 496 -2.25 -11.57 37.49
N CYS A 497 -3.47 -12.10 37.66
CA CYS A 497 -3.76 -13.36 38.35
C CYS A 497 -3.61 -14.63 37.49
N GLY A 498 -3.42 -14.47 36.18
CA GLY A 498 -3.54 -15.56 35.21
C GLY A 498 -4.98 -15.82 34.78
N VAL A 499 -5.22 -17.00 34.19
CA VAL A 499 -6.53 -17.39 33.64
C VAL A 499 -6.98 -18.74 34.21
N GLU A 500 -8.30 -18.98 34.16
CA GLU A 500 -8.94 -20.25 34.53
C GLU A 500 -9.92 -20.72 33.45
N GLY A 501 -10.31 -22.00 33.50
CA GLY A 501 -11.30 -22.58 32.59
C GLY A 501 -10.79 -23.76 31.76
N GLU A 502 -11.61 -24.17 30.81
CA GLU A 502 -11.30 -25.26 29.87
C GLU A 502 -10.54 -24.74 28.64
N LYS A 503 -9.87 -25.65 27.93
CA LYS A 503 -9.18 -25.33 26.67
C LYS A 503 -10.14 -24.63 25.69
N GLY A 504 -9.69 -23.51 25.12
CA GLY A 504 -10.49 -22.66 24.23
C GLY A 504 -11.53 -21.77 24.92
N LYS A 505 -11.69 -21.84 26.25
CA LYS A 505 -12.68 -21.06 27.02
C LYS A 505 -12.09 -20.43 28.29
N TRP A 506 -10.85 -19.96 28.19
CA TRP A 506 -10.14 -19.30 29.29
C TRP A 506 -10.81 -17.98 29.66
N LYS A 507 -10.96 -17.74 30.96
CA LYS A 507 -11.43 -16.50 31.56
C LYS A 507 -10.33 -15.91 32.42
N ASP A 508 -10.23 -14.59 32.43
CA ASP A 508 -9.31 -13.89 33.32
C ASP A 508 -9.75 -14.10 34.77
N ILE A 509 -8.79 -14.36 35.64
CA ILE A 509 -9.00 -14.28 37.08
C ILE A 509 -8.90 -12.79 37.47
N GLU A 510 -9.86 -12.29 38.27
CA GLU A 510 -9.91 -10.86 38.60
C GLU A 510 -8.67 -10.41 39.38
N ASP A 511 -8.07 -9.27 38.98
CA ASP A 511 -6.80 -8.78 39.52
C ASP A 511 -6.83 -8.56 41.06
N LYS A 512 -8.00 -8.26 41.64
CA LYS A 512 -8.20 -8.10 43.08
C LYS A 512 -7.94 -9.38 43.88
N GLU A 513 -7.93 -10.53 43.22
CA GLU A 513 -7.62 -11.83 43.81
C GLU A 513 -6.11 -12.14 43.81
N CYS A 514 -5.27 -11.25 43.24
CA CYS A 514 -3.82 -11.42 43.24
C CYS A 514 -3.19 -10.88 44.52
N ILE A 515 -2.54 -11.76 45.28
CA ILE A 515 -1.47 -11.31 46.17
C ILE A 515 -0.25 -11.03 45.29
N VAL A 516 0.17 -9.77 45.22
CA VAL A 516 1.39 -9.39 44.50
C VAL A 516 2.60 -9.78 45.33
N GLU A 517 3.35 -10.77 44.86
CA GLU A 517 4.60 -11.20 45.49
C GLU A 517 5.66 -10.12 45.28
N LYS A 518 6.09 -9.49 46.38
CA LYS A 518 7.10 -8.42 46.33
C LYS A 518 8.50 -9.02 46.42
N LYS A 519 9.29 -8.75 45.38
CA LYS A 519 10.75 -8.98 45.26
C LYS A 519 11.17 -10.41 44.90
N LYS A 520 11.97 -10.51 43.85
CA LYS A 520 12.75 -11.71 43.50
C LYS A 520 14.22 -11.30 43.40
N ASN A 521 15.07 -11.90 44.24
CA ASN A 521 16.52 -11.72 44.16
C ASN A 521 17.08 -12.78 43.21
N TYR A 522 17.58 -12.34 42.08
CA TYR A 522 18.19 -13.18 41.08
C TYR A 522 19.72 -13.21 41.22
N ASP A 523 20.35 -14.32 40.81
CA ASP A 523 21.82 -14.40 40.74
C ASP A 523 22.35 -13.39 39.71
N SER A 524 23.29 -12.54 40.14
CA SER A 524 23.98 -11.58 39.29
C SER A 524 24.74 -12.24 38.13
N ASN A 525 25.25 -13.46 38.30
CA ASN A 525 25.98 -14.18 37.24
C ASN A 525 25.10 -14.48 36.03
N ASN A 526 23.81 -14.65 36.26
CA ASN A 526 22.80 -14.98 35.25
C ASN A 526 22.00 -13.76 34.76
N THR A 527 22.29 -12.58 35.31
CA THR A 527 21.59 -11.34 35.03
C THR A 527 22.43 -10.44 34.10
N THR A 528 21.81 -9.77 33.13
CA THR A 528 22.47 -8.83 32.20
C THR A 528 21.65 -7.55 32.15
N ASN A 529 22.31 -6.40 32.30
CA ASN A 529 21.68 -5.10 32.02
C ASN A 529 21.88 -4.77 30.53
N ILE A 530 20.82 -4.32 29.87
CA ILE A 530 20.78 -4.01 28.44
C ILE A 530 20.16 -2.62 28.26
N ASP A 531 20.92 -1.69 27.67
CA ASP A 531 20.53 -0.29 27.51
C ASP A 531 19.96 -0.04 26.10
N ILE A 532 18.64 -0.03 25.96
CA ILE A 532 17.94 0.07 24.68
C ILE A 532 17.55 1.52 24.35
N LEU A 533 18.04 2.04 23.22
CA LEU A 533 17.62 3.31 22.67
C LEU A 533 16.23 3.19 22.03
N THR A 534 15.27 3.95 22.56
CA THR A 534 13.85 3.92 22.20
C THR A 534 13.43 5.22 21.50
N ALA A 535 12.74 5.10 20.37
CA ALA A 535 12.23 6.24 19.61
C ALA A 535 11.11 7.00 20.37
N ASP A 536 11.04 8.32 20.20
CA ASP A 536 9.85 9.09 20.56
C ASP A 536 8.80 8.96 19.45
N ASN A 537 7.89 8.00 19.63
CA ASN A 537 6.87 7.67 18.64
C ASN A 537 5.82 8.78 18.41
N LYS A 538 5.82 9.85 19.22
CA LYS A 538 4.98 11.04 18.98
C LYS A 538 5.58 11.98 17.93
N LYS A 539 6.84 11.79 17.55
CA LYS A 539 7.54 12.63 16.58
C LYS A 539 7.57 11.97 15.21
N PHE A 540 7.40 12.78 14.17
CA PHE A 540 7.45 12.34 12.78
C PHE A 540 8.84 12.50 12.19
N GLY A 541 9.29 11.46 11.48
CA GLY A 541 10.62 11.40 10.87
C GLY A 541 11.69 10.92 11.84
N ILE A 542 12.52 9.98 11.36
CA ILE A 542 13.53 9.27 12.16
C ILE A 542 14.47 10.18 12.95
N TYR A 543 14.87 11.33 12.39
CA TYR A 543 15.73 12.29 13.10
C TYR A 543 15.00 12.90 14.30
N GLN A 544 13.75 13.31 14.14
CA GLN A 544 12.96 13.91 15.24
C GLN A 544 12.64 12.88 16.32
N LYS A 545 12.38 11.62 15.93
CA LYS A 545 12.20 10.50 16.87
C LYS A 545 13.40 10.29 17.79
N TYR A 546 14.61 10.59 17.33
CA TYR A 546 15.87 10.42 18.08
C TYR A 546 16.56 11.74 18.43
N LYS A 547 15.85 12.86 18.32
CA LYS A 547 16.44 14.19 18.47
C LYS A 547 17.06 14.37 19.85
N SER A 548 16.38 14.01 20.93
CA SER A 548 16.91 14.16 22.30
C SER A 548 18.18 13.32 22.51
N PHE A 549 18.23 12.10 21.97
CA PHE A 549 19.45 11.30 21.96
C PHE A 549 20.55 12.00 21.18
N CYS A 550 20.29 12.40 19.94
CA CYS A 550 21.28 13.01 19.07
C CYS A 550 21.82 14.35 19.58
N ASP A 551 20.98 15.20 20.14
CA ASP A 551 21.38 16.46 20.76
C ASP A 551 22.28 16.21 21.98
N SER A 552 21.94 15.21 22.80
CA SER A 552 22.71 14.86 24.01
C SER A 552 24.12 14.30 23.70
N VAL A 553 24.26 13.49 22.65
CA VAL A 553 25.56 12.92 22.26
C VAL A 553 26.40 13.89 21.44
N ASN A 554 25.77 14.90 20.83
CA ASN A 554 26.46 15.95 20.07
C ASN A 554 26.84 17.17 20.92
N GLY A 555 26.39 17.26 22.18
CA GLY A 555 26.69 18.37 23.08
C GLY A 555 25.97 19.67 22.71
N LYS A 556 24.81 19.59 22.04
CA LYS A 556 23.98 20.76 21.73
C LYS A 556 23.11 21.16 22.95
N ASN A 557 22.83 22.46 23.10
CA ASN A 557 21.93 23.06 24.09
C ASN A 557 22.31 22.92 25.57
N GLY A 558 23.59 22.82 25.92
CA GLY A 558 24.01 22.75 27.33
C GLY A 558 23.54 21.49 28.07
N VAL A 559 22.94 20.53 27.35
CA VAL A 559 22.56 19.21 27.87
C VAL A 559 23.86 18.44 28.09
N THR A 560 24.24 18.28 29.36
CA THR A 560 25.35 17.38 29.71
C THR A 560 25.05 15.98 29.16
N SER A 561 26.09 15.27 28.73
CA SER A 561 26.06 13.87 28.31
C SER A 561 25.64 12.97 29.47
N GLY A 562 24.37 13.04 29.86
CA GLY A 562 23.78 12.19 30.88
C GLY A 562 23.72 10.75 30.37
N ALA A 563 23.96 9.80 31.27
CA ALA A 563 23.97 8.36 30.99
C ALA A 563 22.63 7.78 30.45
N THR A 564 21.63 8.62 30.19
CA THR A 564 20.29 8.27 29.71
C THR A 564 20.02 8.68 28.26
N GLY A 565 20.98 9.28 27.56
CA GLY A 565 20.86 9.67 26.14
C GLY A 565 19.64 10.57 25.87
N GLY A 566 19.52 11.66 26.62
CA GLY A 566 18.35 12.56 26.54
C GLY A 566 17.05 11.93 27.06
N GLY A 567 17.12 10.89 27.89
CA GLY A 567 15.96 10.16 28.42
C GLY A 567 15.42 9.04 27.50
N GLN A 568 16.03 8.87 26.32
CA GLN A 568 15.62 7.89 25.30
C GLN A 568 16.28 6.52 25.47
N ILE A 569 17.35 6.40 26.26
CA ILE A 569 17.94 5.10 26.61
C ILE A 569 17.17 4.50 27.80
N LYS A 570 16.51 3.38 27.56
CA LYS A 570 15.75 2.62 28.56
C LYS A 570 16.57 1.44 29.06
N LYS A 571 16.73 1.34 30.38
CA LYS A 571 17.50 0.27 31.03
C LYS A 571 16.63 -0.96 31.24
N TRP A 572 17.00 -2.05 30.60
CA TRP A 572 16.38 -3.36 30.77
C TRP A 572 17.30 -4.26 31.56
N GLN A 573 16.72 -5.16 32.34
CA GLN A 573 17.46 -6.21 33.03
C GLN A 573 16.90 -7.57 32.64
N CYS A 574 17.72 -8.39 31.98
CA CYS A 574 17.36 -9.73 31.57
C CYS A 574 18.00 -10.75 32.52
N HIS A 575 17.25 -11.80 32.85
CA HIS A 575 17.69 -12.85 33.74
C HIS A 575 17.38 -14.24 33.18
N TYR A 576 18.38 -15.13 33.25
CA TYR A 576 18.31 -16.49 32.72
C TYR A 576 18.56 -17.56 33.80
N GLU A 577 17.56 -18.39 34.08
CA GLU A 577 17.62 -19.50 35.05
C GLU A 577 17.28 -20.87 34.43
N GLY A 578 16.96 -20.89 33.13
CA GLY A 578 16.57 -22.08 32.37
C GLY A 578 15.67 -21.71 31.19
N VAL A 579 15.38 -22.67 30.31
CA VAL A 579 14.52 -22.46 29.11
C VAL A 579 13.17 -21.81 29.45
N ASN A 580 12.58 -22.17 30.60
CA ASN A 580 11.29 -21.64 31.05
C ASN A 580 11.40 -20.37 31.93
N ASN A 581 12.59 -19.80 32.09
CA ASN A 581 12.82 -18.63 32.94
C ASN A 581 13.94 -17.77 32.34
N ASN A 582 13.64 -17.17 31.20
CA ASN A 582 14.50 -16.24 30.47
C ASN A 582 13.71 -14.97 30.13
N ASN A 583 13.74 -13.99 31.04
CA ASN A 583 12.82 -12.85 31.01
C ASN A 583 13.56 -11.52 31.21
N CYS A 584 13.02 -10.46 30.61
CA CYS A 584 13.53 -9.11 30.72
C CYS A 584 12.48 -8.17 31.33
N ILE A 585 12.91 -7.35 32.28
CA ILE A 585 12.11 -6.29 32.91
C ILE A 585 12.64 -4.91 32.50
N LEU A 586 11.74 -3.95 32.30
CA LEU A 586 12.11 -2.53 32.23
C LEU A 586 12.42 -2.02 33.65
N GLY A 587 13.69 -1.75 33.94
CA GLY A 587 14.19 -1.44 35.29
C GLY A 587 15.01 -2.58 35.89
N ASP A 588 14.89 -2.78 37.22
CA ASP A 588 15.63 -3.80 37.99
C ASP A 588 14.63 -4.78 38.62
N TRP A 589 14.91 -6.08 38.53
CA TRP A 589 14.10 -7.12 39.16
C TRP A 589 13.97 -6.95 40.67
N LYS A 590 14.96 -6.32 41.33
CA LYS A 590 14.94 -6.02 42.76
C LYS A 590 13.82 -5.06 43.17
N THR A 591 13.35 -4.21 42.25
CA THR A 591 12.29 -3.23 42.49
C THR A 591 10.97 -3.64 41.86
N PHE A 592 10.83 -4.88 41.39
CA PHE A 592 9.60 -5.37 40.75
C PHE A 592 8.39 -5.25 41.68
N THR A 593 7.35 -4.56 41.18
CA THR A 593 6.07 -4.31 41.85
C THR A 593 4.89 -5.00 41.17
N GLY A 594 5.12 -5.70 40.05
CA GLY A 594 4.05 -6.28 39.23
C GLY A 594 3.57 -5.38 38.09
N GLU A 595 3.85 -4.07 38.17
CA GLU A 595 3.38 -3.06 37.21
C GLU A 595 4.38 -2.81 36.08
N GLN A 596 5.65 -3.20 36.25
CA GLN A 596 6.67 -3.02 35.23
C GLN A 596 6.42 -3.86 34.00
N ASP A 597 6.89 -3.35 32.86
CA ASP A 597 6.90 -4.09 31.60
C ASP A 597 7.88 -5.26 31.70
N VAL A 598 7.33 -6.46 31.57
CA VAL A 598 8.08 -7.71 31.52
C VAL A 598 7.78 -8.42 30.20
N LYS A 599 8.83 -8.90 29.54
CA LYS A 599 8.74 -9.74 28.34
C LYS A 599 9.70 -10.91 28.39
N SER A 600 9.35 -11.98 27.71
CA SER A 600 10.28 -13.07 27.44
C SER A 600 11.51 -12.54 26.69
N TYR A 601 12.67 -13.15 26.92
CA TYR A 601 13.88 -12.76 26.20
C TYR A 601 13.77 -13.05 24.70
N ASP A 602 13.00 -14.06 24.27
CA ASP A 602 12.74 -14.31 22.84
C ASP A 602 12.01 -13.13 22.19
N VAL A 603 10.96 -12.60 22.83
CA VAL A 603 10.29 -11.38 22.35
C VAL A 603 11.21 -10.17 22.44
N PHE A 604 12.01 -10.03 23.49
CA PHE A 604 13.00 -8.97 23.60
C PHE A 604 13.97 -9.00 22.41
N PHE A 605 14.55 -10.16 22.12
CA PHE A 605 15.47 -10.39 21.02
C PHE A 605 14.84 -10.05 19.67
N TYR A 606 13.66 -10.61 19.36
CA TYR A 606 12.97 -10.37 18.09
C TYR A 606 12.58 -8.89 17.91
N SER A 607 11.95 -8.29 18.92
CA SER A 607 11.49 -6.89 18.84
C SER A 607 12.65 -5.91 18.68
N SER A 608 13.77 -6.09 19.40
CA SER A 608 14.96 -5.25 19.26
C SER A 608 15.55 -5.27 17.85
N ILE A 609 15.57 -6.45 17.21
CA ILE A 609 16.08 -6.57 15.83
C ILE A 609 15.11 -5.96 14.83
N ILE A 610 13.81 -6.24 14.96
CA ILE A 610 12.78 -5.72 14.04
C ILE A 610 12.77 -4.19 14.07
N ASP A 611 12.74 -3.59 15.26
CA ASP A 611 12.75 -2.13 15.44
C ASP A 611 13.99 -1.51 14.78
N MET A 612 15.17 -2.06 15.07
CA MET A 612 16.43 -1.59 14.50
C MET A 612 16.45 -1.64 12.97
N LEU A 613 15.94 -2.72 12.37
CA LEU A 613 15.88 -2.85 10.91
C LEU A 613 14.87 -1.88 10.29
N ILE A 614 13.72 -1.66 10.92
CA ILE A 614 12.72 -0.69 10.47
C ILE A 614 13.27 0.74 10.56
N ASP A 615 13.90 1.09 11.68
CA ASP A 615 14.51 2.40 11.89
C ASP A 615 15.64 2.65 10.87
N SER A 616 16.47 1.65 10.57
CA SER A 616 17.51 1.77 9.55
C SER A 616 16.93 2.00 8.15
N ILE A 617 15.83 1.34 7.78
CA ILE A 617 15.12 1.62 6.52
C ILE A 617 14.67 3.09 6.49
N GLU A 618 14.18 3.61 7.61
CA GLU A 618 13.75 5.01 7.72
C GLU A 618 14.94 5.99 7.63
N TRP A 619 16.06 5.69 8.30
CA TRP A 619 17.33 6.42 8.19
C TRP A 619 17.83 6.46 6.74
N LYS A 620 17.95 5.31 6.09
CA LYS A 620 18.40 5.22 4.68
C LYS A 620 17.48 5.97 3.72
N LYS A 621 16.17 6.00 4.00
CA LYS A 621 15.21 6.78 3.22
C LYS A 621 15.45 8.29 3.39
N ASN A 622 15.57 8.77 4.62
CA ASN A 622 15.73 10.20 4.93
C ASN A 622 17.12 10.73 4.54
N LEU A 623 18.17 9.91 4.67
CA LEU A 623 19.54 10.29 4.32
C LEU A 623 19.95 9.87 2.90
N LYS A 624 18.99 9.46 2.06
CA LYS A 624 19.26 8.96 0.72
C LYS A 624 20.11 9.95 -0.09
N THR A 625 19.83 11.25 0.02
CA THR A 625 20.54 12.33 -0.68
C THR A 625 21.92 12.62 -0.12
N CYS A 626 22.16 12.33 1.15
CA CYS A 626 23.46 12.49 1.83
C CYS A 626 24.37 11.28 1.59
N ILE A 627 23.83 10.05 1.68
CA ILE A 627 24.57 8.78 1.58
C ILE A 627 24.78 8.35 0.12
N ASN A 628 23.76 8.42 -0.75
CA ASN A 628 23.87 7.96 -2.15
C ASN A 628 24.35 9.07 -3.11
N ASN A 629 25.39 9.79 -2.71
CA ASN A 629 25.92 10.89 -3.48
C ASN A 629 27.01 10.43 -4.46
N LYS A 630 26.59 10.05 -5.67
CA LYS A 630 27.51 9.58 -6.72
C LYS A 630 28.52 10.64 -7.18
N SER A 631 28.21 11.92 -7.02
CA SER A 631 29.09 13.04 -7.37
C SER A 631 30.01 13.47 -6.22
N GLN A 632 29.87 12.87 -5.02
CA GLN A 632 30.61 13.25 -3.81
C GLN A 632 30.57 14.75 -3.48
N THR A 633 29.54 15.46 -3.95
CA THR A 633 29.39 16.89 -3.70
C THR A 633 28.90 17.12 -2.28
N CYS A 634 29.54 17.97 -1.50
CA CYS A 634 29.01 18.35 -0.19
C CYS A 634 27.57 18.89 -0.33
N LYS A 635 26.72 18.56 0.65
CA LYS A 635 25.37 19.11 0.81
C LYS A 635 25.20 19.63 2.22
N GLU A 636 24.57 20.80 2.31
CA GLU A 636 24.31 21.44 3.60
C GLU A 636 23.39 20.57 4.46
N LEU A 637 23.52 20.73 5.78
CA LEU A 637 22.71 20.03 6.80
C LEU A 637 22.85 18.49 6.80
N CYS A 638 23.69 17.89 5.95
CA CYS A 638 23.91 16.45 5.91
C CYS A 638 24.87 15.97 7.01
N HIS A 639 25.81 16.80 7.45
CA HIS A 639 26.84 16.42 8.41
C HIS A 639 26.22 16.01 9.75
N ASP A 640 25.40 16.87 10.37
CA ASP A 640 24.76 16.59 11.67
C ASP A 640 23.80 15.40 11.59
N LYS A 641 23.04 15.30 10.49
CA LYS A 641 22.12 14.18 10.25
C LYS A 641 22.89 12.85 10.12
N CYS A 642 24.01 12.83 9.41
CA CYS A 642 24.86 11.64 9.29
C CYS A 642 25.64 11.33 10.58
N LYS A 643 26.03 12.35 11.35
CA LYS A 643 26.66 12.20 12.66
C LYS A 643 25.70 11.57 13.66
N CYS A 644 24.45 12.06 13.70
CA CYS A 644 23.37 11.47 14.47
C CYS A 644 23.13 10.00 14.08
N TYR A 645 23.10 9.70 12.77
CA TYR A 645 22.95 8.31 12.32
C TYR A 645 24.12 7.41 12.76
N LYS A 646 25.36 7.87 12.66
CA LYS A 646 26.54 7.16 13.17
C LYS A 646 26.45 6.88 14.67
N ASN A 647 26.01 7.86 15.45
CA ASN A 647 25.83 7.68 16.90
C ASN A 647 24.72 6.67 17.21
N TRP A 648 23.62 6.71 16.46
CA TRP A 648 22.55 5.70 16.56
C TRP A 648 23.08 4.30 16.25
N ILE A 649 23.86 4.11 15.17
CA ILE A 649 24.48 2.81 14.83
C ILE A 649 25.41 2.34 15.95
N THR A 650 26.21 3.25 16.50
CA THR A 650 27.15 2.96 17.59
C THR A 650 26.39 2.45 18.82
N GLN A 651 25.27 3.10 19.18
CA GLN A 651 24.41 2.63 20.25
C GLN A 651 23.78 1.27 19.92
N LYS A 652 23.31 1.03 18.68
CA LYS A 652 22.77 -0.27 18.27
C LYS A 652 23.79 -1.40 18.29
N LYS A 653 25.07 -1.13 18.01
CA LYS A 653 26.16 -2.11 18.19
C LYS A 653 26.36 -2.46 19.67
N THR A 654 26.27 -1.48 20.57
CA THR A 654 26.33 -1.69 22.02
C THR A 654 25.16 -2.54 22.50
N GLU A 655 23.94 -2.18 22.11
CA GLU A 655 22.72 -2.96 22.38
C GLU A 655 22.87 -4.40 21.91
N TRP A 656 23.29 -4.60 20.67
CA TRP A 656 23.44 -5.92 20.07
C TRP A 656 24.49 -6.77 20.78
N THR A 657 25.59 -6.16 21.25
CA THR A 657 26.60 -6.86 22.05
C THR A 657 26.03 -7.35 23.37
N GLN A 658 25.33 -6.47 24.10
CA GLN A 658 24.68 -6.81 25.37
C GLN A 658 23.59 -7.88 25.20
N ILE A 659 22.83 -7.82 24.10
CA ILE A 659 21.85 -8.85 23.72
C ILE A 659 22.56 -10.19 23.53
N LYS A 660 23.61 -10.26 22.69
CA LYS A 660 24.37 -11.51 22.47
C LYS A 660 24.99 -12.05 23.77
N ASP A 661 25.47 -11.17 24.64
CA ASP A 661 26.04 -11.57 25.93
C ASP A 661 24.99 -12.22 26.84
N HIS A 662 23.77 -11.72 26.86
CA HIS A 662 22.68 -12.40 27.54
C HIS A 662 22.32 -13.73 26.86
N PHE A 663 22.28 -13.77 25.52
CA PHE A 663 21.99 -15.00 24.76
C PHE A 663 22.95 -16.14 25.14
N ARG A 664 24.24 -15.83 25.32
CA ARG A 664 25.31 -16.80 25.69
C ARG A 664 25.17 -17.36 27.10
N LYS A 665 24.32 -16.77 27.97
CA LYS A 665 24.07 -17.32 29.31
C LYS A 665 23.27 -18.62 29.28
N GLN A 666 22.63 -18.93 28.15
CA GLN A 666 21.86 -20.16 27.88
C GLN A 666 22.78 -21.38 27.65
N LYS A 667 23.59 -21.74 28.66
CA LYS A 667 24.60 -22.80 28.57
C LYS A 667 24.01 -24.22 28.61
N ASP A 668 22.75 -24.36 29.00
CA ASP A 668 22.02 -25.64 28.97
C ASP A 668 21.76 -26.14 27.53
N MET A 669 21.75 -25.24 26.54
CA MET A 669 21.71 -25.60 25.11
C MET A 669 22.85 -26.55 24.70
N LEU A 670 24.00 -26.48 25.38
CA LEU A 670 25.14 -27.37 25.16
C LEU A 670 24.94 -28.79 25.70
N LYS A 671 24.01 -28.96 26.65
CA LYS A 671 23.79 -30.22 27.40
C LYS A 671 22.70 -31.10 26.79
N ASN A 672 21.94 -30.60 25.83
CA ASN A 672 20.87 -31.37 25.18
C ASN A 672 21.47 -32.36 24.16
N GLU A 673 21.23 -33.66 24.35
CA GLU A 673 21.83 -34.73 23.53
C GLU A 673 21.38 -34.69 22.06
N SER A 674 20.22 -34.10 21.76
CA SER A 674 19.67 -34.02 20.40
C SER A 674 20.30 -32.92 19.54
N TYR A 675 20.79 -31.83 20.17
CA TYR A 675 21.38 -30.67 19.46
C TYR A 675 22.47 -30.08 20.36
N LYS A 676 23.71 -30.59 20.25
CA LYS A 676 24.90 -30.01 20.89
C LYS A 676 25.28 -28.68 20.23
N ALA A 677 24.40 -27.69 20.31
CA ALA A 677 24.51 -26.44 19.60
C ALA A 677 25.09 -25.37 20.53
N ASP A 678 26.24 -24.85 20.12
CA ASP A 678 26.85 -23.68 20.73
C ASP A 678 25.89 -22.47 20.65
N PRO A 679 25.74 -21.66 21.73
CA PRO A 679 24.83 -20.52 21.72
C PRO A 679 25.06 -19.53 20.58
N ASP A 680 26.32 -19.26 20.19
CA ASP A 680 26.62 -18.37 19.07
C ASP A 680 26.19 -19.01 17.73
N VAL A 681 26.36 -20.33 17.56
CA VAL A 681 25.85 -21.07 16.40
C VAL A 681 24.32 -21.03 16.34
N THR A 682 23.64 -21.16 17.48
CA THR A 682 22.18 -21.12 17.57
C THR A 682 21.63 -19.73 17.24
N CYS A 683 22.22 -18.68 17.80
CA CYS A 683 21.86 -17.30 17.47
C CYS A 683 21.99 -17.03 15.96
N LYS A 684 23.08 -17.49 15.33
CA LYS A 684 23.25 -17.40 13.87
C LYS A 684 22.18 -18.17 13.11
N TYR A 685 21.79 -19.35 13.58
CA TYR A 685 20.76 -20.15 12.91
C TYR A 685 19.41 -19.46 12.97
N ILE A 686 19.03 -18.94 14.15
CA ILE A 686 17.77 -18.21 14.36
C ILE A 686 17.69 -17.03 13.39
N LEU A 687 18.74 -16.20 13.33
CA LEU A 687 18.77 -15.02 12.46
C LEU A 687 18.70 -15.35 10.96
N ASN A 688 19.36 -16.44 10.53
CA ASN A 688 19.43 -16.78 9.11
C ASN A 688 18.25 -17.61 8.61
N VAL A 689 17.60 -18.38 9.49
CA VAL A 689 16.57 -19.34 9.08
C VAL A 689 15.21 -18.93 9.62
N THR A 690 15.05 -18.88 10.94
CA THR A 690 13.71 -18.75 11.54
C THR A 690 13.21 -17.32 11.59
N PHE A 691 14.08 -16.34 11.82
CA PHE A 691 13.69 -14.94 12.01
C PHE A 691 12.92 -14.36 10.83
N LEU A 692 13.41 -14.57 9.61
CA LEU A 692 12.73 -14.10 8.39
C LEU A 692 11.43 -14.86 8.12
N GLU A 693 11.39 -16.16 8.42
CA GLU A 693 10.17 -16.97 8.29
C GLU A 693 9.09 -16.50 9.25
N ASP A 694 9.44 -16.27 10.52
CA ASP A 694 8.53 -15.78 11.55
C ASP A 694 8.00 -14.38 11.22
N ILE A 695 8.87 -13.48 10.73
CA ILE A 695 8.44 -12.16 10.26
C ILE A 695 7.51 -12.31 9.05
N LYS A 696 7.86 -13.14 8.08
CA LYS A 696 7.04 -13.33 6.88
C LYS A 696 5.65 -13.91 7.22
N GLU A 697 5.58 -14.77 8.23
CA GLU A 697 4.33 -15.42 8.64
C GLU A 697 3.46 -14.52 9.52
N ALA A 698 4.05 -13.77 10.47
CA ALA A 698 3.29 -13.07 11.49
C ALA A 698 3.20 -11.55 11.29
N TYR A 699 4.17 -10.93 10.58
CA TYR A 699 4.22 -9.48 10.45
C TYR A 699 3.15 -8.98 9.47
N PRO A 700 2.28 -8.02 9.84
CA PRO A 700 1.09 -7.68 9.06
C PRO A 700 1.38 -6.83 7.81
N TYR A 701 2.63 -6.42 7.59
CA TYR A 701 3.06 -5.48 6.56
C TYR A 701 4.04 -6.11 5.56
N GLU A 702 3.51 -6.84 4.58
CA GLU A 702 4.28 -7.55 3.54
C GLU A 702 5.33 -6.67 2.85
N GLN A 703 5.01 -5.41 2.53
CA GLN A 703 5.97 -4.53 1.83
C GLN A 703 7.16 -4.20 2.74
N GLN A 704 6.90 -4.01 4.03
CA GLN A 704 7.94 -3.77 5.01
C GLN A 704 8.80 -5.04 5.24
N VAL A 705 8.19 -6.24 5.27
CA VAL A 705 8.94 -7.51 5.30
C VAL A 705 9.87 -7.61 4.10
N GLU A 706 9.39 -7.28 2.90
CA GLU A 706 10.22 -7.32 1.69
C GLU A 706 11.37 -6.31 1.73
N LYS A 707 11.17 -5.13 2.33
CA LYS A 707 12.27 -4.16 2.56
C LYS A 707 13.29 -4.71 3.56
N ILE A 708 12.84 -5.33 4.65
CA ILE A 708 13.74 -5.99 5.62
C ILE A 708 14.54 -7.10 4.95
N ARG A 709 13.88 -7.94 4.16
CA ARG A 709 14.51 -9.01 3.37
C ARG A 709 15.57 -8.46 2.43
N LYS A 710 15.27 -7.36 1.71
CA LYS A 710 16.23 -6.69 0.81
C LYS A 710 17.40 -6.05 1.55
N LEU A 711 17.15 -5.45 2.71
CA LEU A 711 18.18 -4.82 3.54
C LEU A 711 19.21 -5.85 4.02
N LEU A 712 18.71 -7.00 4.47
CA LEU A 712 19.58 -8.10 4.91
C LEU A 712 20.23 -8.79 3.70
N GLY A 713 19.50 -8.99 2.60
CA GLY A 713 20.06 -9.46 1.32
C GLY A 713 20.92 -10.71 1.46
N ASP A 714 22.11 -10.69 0.86
CA ASP A 714 23.07 -11.79 0.88
C ASP A 714 23.66 -12.08 2.27
N LYS A 715 23.41 -11.20 3.26
CA LYS A 715 23.83 -11.44 4.66
C LYS A 715 23.04 -12.58 5.28
N ILE A 716 21.92 -12.99 4.70
CA ILE A 716 21.21 -14.20 5.07
C ILE A 716 21.35 -15.16 3.90
N GLY A 717 22.47 -15.88 3.85
CA GLY A 717 22.81 -16.75 2.73
C GLY A 717 21.75 -17.83 2.48
N GLU A 718 21.69 -18.37 1.25
CA GLU A 718 20.71 -19.40 0.88
C GLU A 718 20.82 -20.70 1.72
N LYS A 719 21.98 -20.93 2.33
CA LYS A 719 22.25 -22.06 3.22
C LYS A 719 22.94 -21.56 4.48
N PHE A 720 22.60 -22.17 5.62
CA PHE A 720 23.25 -21.88 6.89
C PHE A 720 24.72 -22.33 6.86
N ASP A 721 25.65 -21.38 6.97
CA ASP A 721 27.09 -21.63 7.06
C ASP A 721 27.57 -21.46 8.51
N ARG A 722 27.90 -22.59 9.14
CA ARG A 722 28.43 -22.63 10.52
C ARG A 722 29.81 -21.98 10.64
N SER A 723 30.60 -21.94 9.57
CA SER A 723 31.97 -21.40 9.58
C SER A 723 32.01 -19.87 9.61
N ARG A 724 30.90 -19.22 9.26
CA ARG A 724 30.77 -17.77 9.27
C ARG A 724 30.91 -17.23 10.69
N MET A 725 31.89 -16.35 10.90
CA MET A 725 32.19 -15.83 12.23
C MET A 725 31.13 -14.83 12.73
N LYS A 726 30.61 -14.00 11.83
CA LYS A 726 29.65 -12.92 12.13
C LYS A 726 28.21 -13.36 11.90
N THR A 727 27.27 -12.73 12.62
CA THR A 727 25.84 -12.86 12.34
C THR A 727 25.43 -11.95 11.19
N ALA A 728 24.24 -12.17 10.61
CA ALA A 728 23.68 -11.27 9.59
C ALA A 728 23.53 -9.83 10.11
N ILE A 729 23.22 -9.67 11.40
CA ILE A 729 23.08 -8.37 12.07
C ILE A 729 24.43 -7.69 12.29
N ASP A 730 25.48 -8.46 12.63
CA ASP A 730 26.84 -7.91 12.75
C ASP A 730 27.30 -7.31 11.42
N GLU A 731 27.12 -8.05 10.32
CA GLU A 731 27.49 -7.58 8.99
C GLU A 731 26.64 -6.41 8.51
N PHE A 732 25.36 -6.41 8.85
CA PHE A 732 24.46 -5.29 8.59
C PHE A 732 24.93 -4.01 9.30
N LEU A 733 25.18 -4.07 10.61
CA LEU A 733 25.65 -2.90 11.37
C LEU A 733 27.04 -2.41 10.94
N GLU A 734 27.89 -3.29 10.42
CA GLU A 734 29.17 -2.90 9.82
C GLU A 734 29.01 -2.17 8.48
N GLU A 735 28.09 -2.63 7.63
CA GLU A 735 27.75 -1.95 6.37
C GLU A 735 27.16 -0.56 6.64
N GLU A 736 26.17 -0.45 7.53
CA GLU A 736 25.57 0.84 7.89
C GLU A 736 26.63 1.81 8.45
N GLU A 737 27.55 1.32 9.28
CA GLU A 737 28.62 2.17 9.82
C GLU A 737 29.54 2.68 8.71
N ASN A 738 29.87 1.84 7.72
CA ASN A 738 30.68 2.28 6.58
C ASN A 738 29.95 3.32 5.74
N ASP A 739 28.64 3.16 5.50
CA ASP A 739 27.81 4.16 4.83
C ASP A 739 27.87 5.51 5.56
N THR A 740 27.85 5.52 6.90
CA THR A 740 27.98 6.77 7.67
C THR A 740 29.37 7.39 7.63
N LYS A 741 30.43 6.58 7.58
CA LYS A 741 31.80 7.08 7.41
C LYS A 741 31.91 7.80 6.06
N THR A 742 31.48 7.16 4.98
CA THR A 742 31.45 7.78 3.65
C THR A 742 30.62 9.06 3.62
N CYS A 743 29.47 9.07 4.32
CA CYS A 743 28.67 10.30 4.44
C CYS A 743 29.46 11.43 5.13
N LEU A 744 30.09 11.16 6.27
CA LEU A 744 30.84 12.17 7.04
C LEU A 744 32.15 12.60 6.36
N ASP A 745 32.77 11.72 5.57
CA ASP A 745 33.93 12.06 4.75
C ASP A 745 33.54 13.04 3.61
N THR A 746 32.30 12.94 3.11
CA THR A 746 31.77 13.83 2.06
C THR A 746 31.27 15.15 2.64
N HIS A 747 30.60 15.10 3.80
CA HIS A 747 29.97 16.24 4.46
C HIS A 747 30.70 16.50 5.78
N THR A 748 31.83 17.21 5.71
CA THR A 748 32.71 17.46 6.86
C THR A 748 32.16 18.53 7.82
N SER A 749 31.21 19.34 7.35
CA SER A 749 30.50 20.37 8.10
C SER A 749 29.10 20.53 7.53
N ASP A 750 28.18 21.14 8.31
CA ASP A 750 26.81 21.41 7.85
C ASP A 750 26.73 22.55 6.84
N THR A 751 27.79 23.35 6.72
CA THR A 751 28.03 24.26 5.62
C THR A 751 29.02 23.64 4.63
N CYS A 752 28.81 23.86 3.34
CA CYS A 752 29.70 23.30 2.32
C CYS A 752 30.83 24.27 1.96
N PRO A 753 32.07 23.78 1.79
CA PRO A 753 33.15 24.63 1.31
C PRO A 753 32.80 25.22 -0.06
N PRO A 754 33.12 26.51 -0.32
CA PRO A 754 32.90 27.10 -1.63
C PRO A 754 33.66 26.29 -2.69
N GLN A 755 32.97 25.88 -3.75
CA GLN A 755 33.57 25.07 -4.82
C GLN A 755 34.72 25.86 -5.46
N GLN A 756 35.93 25.28 -5.50
CA GLN A 756 37.03 25.89 -6.24
C GLN A 756 36.67 25.90 -7.74
N PRO A 757 36.82 27.04 -8.43
CA PRO A 757 36.60 27.09 -9.87
C PRO A 757 37.53 26.08 -10.56
N PRO A 758 37.09 25.44 -11.65
CA PRO A 758 37.92 24.48 -12.37
C PRO A 758 39.26 25.13 -12.77
N PRO A 759 40.38 24.37 -12.74
CA PRO A 759 41.70 24.94 -13.01
C PRO A 759 41.69 25.60 -14.38
N THR A 760 41.85 26.91 -14.39
CA THR A 760 42.01 27.71 -15.60
C THR A 760 43.25 27.20 -16.34
N ALA A 761 43.06 26.79 -17.59
CA ALA A 761 44.16 26.59 -18.52
C ALA A 761 45.01 27.87 -18.50
N GLY A 762 46.27 27.72 -18.12
CA GLY A 762 47.12 28.85 -17.74
C GLY A 762 47.19 29.91 -18.84
N PRO A 763 47.09 31.21 -18.50
CA PRO A 763 47.46 32.27 -19.42
C PRO A 763 48.98 32.38 -19.44
N GLY A 764 49.56 32.09 -20.61
CA GLY A 764 50.92 32.48 -20.90
C GLY A 764 51.05 34.01 -20.88
N GLY A 765 51.76 34.52 -19.87
CA GLY A 765 52.66 35.65 -20.01
C GLY A 765 52.09 37.09 -19.97
N VAL A 766 52.72 37.87 -19.08
CA VAL A 766 52.96 39.33 -19.12
C VAL A 766 51.75 40.23 -18.78
N GLY A 767 51.74 41.15 -17.82
CA GLY A 767 52.68 41.64 -16.81
C GLY A 767 52.32 43.10 -16.44
N ARG A 768 52.26 43.45 -15.13
CA ARG A 768 52.23 44.80 -14.51
C ARG A 768 51.01 45.71 -14.82
N SER A 769 50.47 46.58 -13.96
CA SER A 769 50.72 47.05 -12.58
C SER A 769 49.49 47.86 -12.10
N GLU A 770 49.37 48.02 -10.79
CA GLU A 770 48.77 49.15 -10.03
C GLU A 770 47.25 49.38 -9.96
N THR A 771 46.71 49.00 -8.78
CA THR A 771 46.08 49.85 -7.74
C THR A 771 45.37 51.14 -8.18
N LEU A 772 44.10 51.28 -7.78
CA LEU A 772 43.56 52.36 -6.93
C LEU A 772 42.05 52.15 -6.71
N THR A 773 41.64 51.89 -5.47
CA THR A 773 40.29 52.18 -4.94
C THR A 773 40.10 53.71 -4.90
N PRO A 774 38.88 54.27 -5.10
CA PRO A 774 37.98 54.41 -3.94
C PRO A 774 36.45 54.53 -4.21
N GLU A 775 35.73 54.35 -3.10
CA GLU A 775 34.51 55.05 -2.64
C GLU A 775 33.13 54.82 -3.28
N VAL A 776 32.20 54.56 -2.35
CA VAL A 776 30.74 54.51 -2.44
C VAL A 776 30.18 55.94 -2.37
N PRO A 777 29.07 56.24 -3.09
CA PRO A 777 27.91 56.81 -2.42
C PRO A 777 26.55 56.17 -2.85
N PRO A 778 25.50 56.22 -1.99
CA PRO A 778 24.16 55.65 -2.23
C PRO A 778 23.15 56.72 -2.71
N PRO A 779 21.82 56.47 -2.71
CA PRO A 779 20.99 55.40 -3.29
C PRO A 779 20.04 55.98 -4.38
N HIS A 780 19.24 55.16 -5.09
CA HIS A 780 17.82 55.42 -5.51
C HIS A 780 17.34 54.51 -6.66
N THR A 781 16.32 53.71 -6.34
CA THR A 781 15.06 53.35 -7.06
C THR A 781 15.02 53.05 -8.57
N GLU A 782 14.41 51.88 -8.83
CA GLU A 782 13.52 51.46 -9.94
C GLU A 782 14.12 50.89 -11.25
N GLU A 783 13.82 49.59 -11.41
CA GLU A 783 13.37 48.86 -12.62
C GLU A 783 14.26 48.78 -13.87
N GLU A 784 14.84 47.60 -14.12
CA GLU A 784 14.49 46.76 -15.29
C GLU A 784 15.16 45.37 -15.20
N GLU A 785 14.38 44.34 -15.52
CA GLU A 785 14.68 42.91 -15.47
C GLU A 785 15.53 42.45 -16.67
N VAL A 786 16.54 41.59 -16.43
CA VAL A 786 16.90 40.51 -17.36
C VAL A 786 17.33 39.28 -16.55
N GLU A 787 16.63 38.18 -16.79
CA GLU A 787 16.80 36.85 -16.19
C GLU A 787 18.21 36.24 -16.41
N SER A 788 18.73 35.56 -15.38
CA SER A 788 19.53 34.36 -15.58
C SER A 788 19.21 33.32 -14.51
N ASP A 789 18.74 32.20 -15.01
CA ASP A 789 18.30 30.96 -14.37
C ASP A 789 19.39 30.31 -13.48
N SER A 790 19.08 30.11 -12.19
CA SER A 790 19.78 29.16 -11.33
C SER A 790 18.85 28.64 -10.24
N GLU A 791 18.66 27.32 -10.25
CA GLU A 791 17.83 26.54 -9.34
C GLU A 791 18.34 26.63 -7.89
N GLU A 792 17.51 27.14 -6.98
CA GLU A 792 17.78 27.17 -5.53
C GLU A 792 16.71 26.35 -4.77
N GLU A 793 17.18 25.36 -3.99
CA GLU A 793 16.40 24.62 -3.00
C GLU A 793 16.94 24.98 -1.60
N GLU A 794 16.11 25.61 -0.74
CA GLU A 794 16.45 25.83 0.67
C GLU A 794 15.33 25.42 1.65
N GLU A 795 15.77 24.84 2.77
CA GLU A 795 15.00 24.36 3.92
C GLU A 795 14.61 25.50 4.88
N GLU A 796 13.62 25.24 5.74
CA GLU A 796 13.04 26.18 6.73
C GLU A 796 13.83 26.15 8.05
N GLU A 797 14.15 27.33 8.59
CA GLU A 797 14.33 27.55 10.03
C GLU A 797 13.13 28.31 10.59
N GLU A 798 12.71 27.99 11.83
CA GLU A 798 12.12 28.98 12.72
C GLU A 798 12.70 28.80 14.13
N GLY A 799 13.11 29.94 14.71
CA GLY A 799 13.70 30.09 16.03
C GLY A 799 12.66 30.26 17.14
N GLU A 800 13.19 30.18 18.36
CA GLU A 800 12.53 30.19 19.67
C GLU A 800 11.89 31.53 20.04
N GLU A 801 10.93 31.51 20.97
CA GLU A 801 10.99 32.31 22.21
C GLU A 801 9.92 31.88 23.25
N GLY A 802 10.40 31.47 24.44
CA GLY A 802 10.06 32.04 25.76
C GLY A 802 8.75 31.67 26.46
N GLU A 803 8.82 30.80 27.47
CA GLU A 803 7.90 30.76 28.63
C GLU A 803 8.37 31.71 29.75
N GLU A 804 7.42 32.34 30.45
CA GLU A 804 7.38 32.75 31.88
C GLU A 804 6.13 33.67 32.03
N ASP A 805 5.29 33.69 33.07
CA ASP A 805 5.34 33.09 34.40
C ASP A 805 3.93 33.09 35.08
N THR A 806 3.82 32.19 36.05
CA THR A 806 2.97 32.03 37.26
C THR A 806 1.90 33.06 37.74
N GLU A 807 0.78 32.53 38.29
CA GLU A 807 0.29 32.63 39.71
C GLU A 807 -1.13 32.00 39.84
N GLU A 808 -1.32 30.90 40.60
CA GLU A 808 -1.86 30.80 41.99
C GLU A 808 -3.33 31.28 42.18
N LYS A 809 -4.28 30.68 42.93
CA LYS A 809 -4.44 29.45 43.73
C LYS A 809 -5.89 29.44 44.32
N LYS A 810 -6.33 28.26 44.83
CA LYS A 810 -7.33 27.93 45.89
C LYS A 810 -8.71 27.39 45.42
N GLU A 811 -9.03 26.10 45.63
CA GLU A 811 -9.44 25.36 46.88
C GLU A 811 -10.89 25.72 47.30
N GLU A 812 -11.86 24.84 47.62
CA GLU A 812 -12.00 23.47 48.19
C GLU A 812 -13.33 22.83 47.66
N GLY A 813 -13.50 21.50 47.50
CA GLY A 813 -13.99 20.51 48.50
C GLY A 813 -15.54 20.51 48.63
N GLY A 814 -16.34 19.44 48.66
CA GLY A 814 -16.23 17.98 48.69
C GLY A 814 -17.63 17.40 49.09
N GLU A 815 -17.95 16.18 48.64
CA GLU A 815 -18.93 15.17 49.16
C GLU A 815 -20.44 15.56 49.29
N GLY A 816 -21.48 14.71 49.15
CA GLY A 816 -21.68 13.26 49.03
C GLY A 816 -23.20 12.94 49.19
N ASP A 817 -23.55 11.63 49.11
CA ASP A 817 -24.84 10.93 49.34
C ASP A 817 -25.91 10.91 48.20
N VAL A 818 -26.25 9.76 47.58
CA VAL A 818 -26.89 8.47 48.01
C VAL A 818 -28.42 8.58 48.10
N ASP A 819 -29.16 7.85 47.25
CA ASP A 819 -30.19 6.89 47.71
C ASP A 819 -30.63 5.88 46.62
N LYS A 820 -31.17 4.75 47.09
CA LYS A 820 -31.39 3.45 46.46
C LYS A 820 -32.82 3.22 45.94
N ASN A 821 -32.92 2.20 45.06
CA ASN A 821 -33.96 1.17 44.87
C ASN A 821 -35.44 1.56 44.69
N VAL A 822 -36.09 0.97 43.67
CA VAL A 822 -37.28 0.08 43.80
C VAL A 822 -37.42 -0.78 42.52
N GLU A 823 -37.66 -2.07 42.75
CA GLU A 823 -37.96 -3.22 41.87
C GLU A 823 -39.44 -3.19 41.38
N PRO A 824 -39.95 -4.07 40.47
CA PRO A 824 -40.20 -5.48 40.82
C PRO A 824 -40.05 -6.53 39.70
N GLU A 825 -39.89 -7.78 40.15
CA GLU A 825 -40.09 -9.04 39.43
C GLU A 825 -41.59 -9.43 39.28
N ALA A 826 -41.87 -10.37 38.34
CA ALA A 826 -42.62 -11.64 38.54
C ALA A 826 -43.21 -12.15 37.20
N GLU A 827 -42.76 -13.32 36.70
CA GLU A 827 -43.51 -14.62 36.67
C GLU A 827 -44.47 -14.75 35.45
N GLU A 828 -44.72 -15.87 34.75
CA GLU A 828 -44.53 -17.31 34.97
C GLU A 828 -44.93 -18.11 33.68
N LYS A 829 -44.49 -19.38 33.60
CA LYS A 829 -45.18 -20.59 33.03
C LYS A 829 -44.88 -21.18 31.63
N ASP A 830 -44.16 -22.31 31.69
CA ASP A 830 -44.55 -23.70 31.33
C ASP A 830 -44.92 -24.13 29.90
N GLY A 831 -44.35 -25.27 29.49
CA GLY A 831 -45.15 -26.35 28.88
C GLY A 831 -44.62 -27.07 27.63
N HIS A 832 -43.73 -28.03 27.82
CA HIS A 832 -43.61 -29.37 27.20
C HIS A 832 -44.62 -29.81 26.10
N ASP A 833 -44.15 -30.33 24.94
CA ASP A 833 -44.09 -31.78 24.60
C ASP A 833 -44.23 -32.16 23.09
N ASP A 834 -43.43 -33.17 22.75
CA ASP A 834 -43.36 -34.22 21.72
C ASP A 834 -43.78 -34.18 20.22
N SER A 835 -42.93 -34.91 19.48
CA SER A 835 -43.19 -35.86 18.37
C SER A 835 -43.46 -35.37 16.93
N HIS A 836 -42.57 -35.71 15.98
CA HIS A 836 -42.65 -36.96 15.19
C HIS A 836 -41.53 -37.07 14.13
N LYS A 837 -41.00 -38.30 13.99
CA LYS A 837 -40.15 -38.83 12.90
C LYS A 837 -40.95 -39.05 11.61
N GLU A 838 -40.29 -39.02 10.44
CA GLU A 838 -40.04 -40.23 9.62
C GLU A 838 -39.13 -39.99 8.39
N GLU A 839 -38.33 -41.02 8.08
CA GLU A 839 -37.47 -41.23 6.91
C GLU A 839 -38.29 -41.70 5.69
N VAL A 840 -37.75 -41.54 4.46
CA VAL A 840 -37.74 -42.60 3.42
C VAL A 840 -36.50 -42.46 2.51
N LYS A 841 -35.85 -43.60 2.26
CA LYS A 841 -34.76 -43.88 1.27
C LYS A 841 -35.34 -44.30 -0.09
N GLU A 842 -34.57 -44.14 -1.17
CA GLU A 842 -34.40 -45.24 -2.14
C GLU A 842 -33.08 -45.16 -2.95
N LYS A 843 -32.60 -46.34 -3.36
CA LYS A 843 -31.32 -46.72 -3.99
C LYS A 843 -31.50 -47.06 -5.48
N THR A 844 -30.35 -47.30 -6.14
CA THR A 844 -29.99 -48.35 -7.15
C THR A 844 -29.50 -47.77 -8.50
N GLU A 845 -28.58 -48.35 -9.28
CA GLU A 845 -27.40 -49.25 -9.16
C GLU A 845 -26.91 -49.53 -10.62
N GLY A 846 -25.62 -49.89 -10.81
CA GLY A 846 -25.08 -50.67 -11.95
C GLY A 846 -24.44 -49.90 -13.13
N ALA A 847 -23.38 -50.35 -13.82
CA ALA A 847 -22.45 -51.48 -13.70
C ALA A 847 -21.27 -51.31 -14.71
N VAL A 848 -20.06 -51.74 -14.30
CA VAL A 848 -18.97 -52.51 -15.01
C VAL A 848 -18.53 -52.14 -16.46
N ASP A 849 -17.22 -51.91 -16.70
CA ASP A 849 -16.28 -52.91 -17.29
C ASP A 849 -14.85 -52.35 -17.50
N THR A 850 -13.86 -53.25 -17.39
CA THR A 850 -12.41 -53.06 -17.46
C THR A 850 -11.85 -53.68 -18.74
N THR A 851 -10.96 -52.97 -19.45
CA THR A 851 -10.02 -53.58 -20.41
C THR A 851 -8.66 -52.88 -20.38
N GLU A 852 -7.60 -53.66 -20.12
CA GLU A 852 -6.19 -53.31 -20.28
C GLU A 852 -5.79 -53.22 -21.76
N GLU A 853 -4.85 -52.32 -22.11
CA GLU A 853 -4.02 -52.52 -23.32
C GLU A 853 -2.61 -51.92 -23.20
N THR A 854 -1.65 -52.84 -23.03
CA THR A 854 -0.28 -52.96 -23.58
C THR A 854 0.67 -51.76 -23.75
N VAL A 855 1.86 -51.94 -23.14
CA VAL A 855 3.09 -51.14 -23.27
C VAL A 855 3.82 -51.43 -24.58
N ALA A 856 4.21 -50.38 -25.31
CA ALA A 856 5.20 -50.46 -26.40
C ALA A 856 6.58 -49.96 -25.93
N LYS A 857 7.58 -50.82 -26.12
CA LYS A 857 9.01 -50.64 -25.77
C LYS A 857 9.72 -49.86 -26.89
N VAL A 858 10.44 -48.79 -26.55
CA VAL A 858 11.39 -48.13 -27.48
C VAL A 858 12.80 -48.10 -26.86
N THR A 859 13.73 -48.44 -27.73
CA THR A 859 15.14 -48.87 -27.60
C THR A 859 16.14 -47.87 -27.02
N GLU A 860 17.13 -48.39 -26.28
CA GLU A 860 18.37 -47.70 -25.87
C GLU A 860 19.22 -47.27 -27.08
N VAL A 861 19.76 -46.05 -27.03
CA VAL A 861 20.88 -45.60 -27.87
C VAL A 861 22.10 -45.40 -26.98
N LYS A 862 23.22 -46.00 -27.39
CA LYS A 862 24.53 -46.01 -26.72
C LYS A 862 25.10 -44.59 -26.53
N LYS A 863 25.66 -44.33 -25.35
CA LYS A 863 26.53 -43.18 -25.04
C LYS A 863 27.96 -43.52 -25.44
N ASP A 864 28.52 -42.78 -26.40
CA ASP A 864 29.96 -42.71 -26.59
C ASP A 864 30.61 -41.72 -25.62
N ASN A 865 31.86 -42.03 -25.25
CA ASN A 865 32.68 -41.42 -24.20
C ASN A 865 32.69 -39.89 -24.20
N ALA A 866 32.21 -39.29 -23.09
CA ALA A 866 32.52 -37.91 -22.70
C ALA A 866 33.20 -37.95 -21.32
N GLU A 867 34.32 -37.25 -21.18
CA GLU A 867 35.10 -37.17 -19.94
C GLU A 867 34.24 -36.79 -18.73
N LYS A 868 34.56 -37.34 -17.56
CA LYS A 868 33.73 -37.19 -16.36
C LYS A 868 33.69 -35.71 -15.93
N PRO A 869 32.51 -35.13 -15.68
CA PRO A 869 32.35 -33.73 -15.30
C PRO A 869 33.19 -33.29 -14.10
N CYS A 870 33.43 -34.21 -13.16
CA CYS A 870 34.22 -33.95 -11.96
C CYS A 870 35.70 -33.69 -12.28
N ASP A 871 36.25 -34.33 -13.30
CA ASP A 871 37.66 -34.20 -13.68
C ASP A 871 37.91 -32.86 -14.39
N ILE A 872 36.94 -32.43 -15.22
CA ILE A 872 36.92 -31.11 -15.87
C ILE A 872 36.82 -30.00 -14.82
N VAL A 873 35.94 -30.15 -13.83
CA VAL A 873 35.78 -29.19 -12.74
C VAL A 873 37.05 -29.11 -11.90
N ALA A 874 37.68 -30.25 -11.58
CA ALA A 874 38.92 -30.28 -10.81
C ALA A 874 40.09 -29.59 -11.53
N GLU A 875 40.18 -29.67 -12.86
CA GLU A 875 41.16 -28.90 -13.64
C GLU A 875 40.85 -27.40 -13.67
N LEU A 876 39.59 -27.01 -13.89
CA LEU A 876 39.17 -25.61 -13.96
C LEU A 876 39.45 -24.84 -12.66
N PHE A 877 39.40 -25.51 -11.51
CA PHE A 877 39.68 -24.89 -10.21
C PHE A 877 41.18 -24.79 -9.85
N LYS A 878 42.11 -25.27 -10.69
CA LYS A 878 43.56 -25.08 -10.48
C LYS A 878 44.03 -23.64 -10.76
N LYS A 879 43.27 -22.83 -11.51
CA LYS A 879 43.58 -21.42 -11.83
C LYS A 879 42.34 -20.50 -11.71
N PRO A 880 41.87 -20.20 -10.49
CA PRO A 880 40.58 -19.53 -10.27
C PRO A 880 40.51 -18.08 -10.78
N LYS A 881 41.64 -17.39 -11.00
CA LYS A 881 41.66 -16.03 -11.55
C LYS A 881 41.30 -16.01 -13.05
N ASP A 882 41.59 -17.08 -13.78
CA ASP A 882 41.27 -17.23 -15.20
C ASP A 882 39.78 -17.56 -15.38
N PHE A 883 39.17 -18.28 -14.41
CA PHE A 883 37.76 -18.67 -14.44
C PHE A 883 36.79 -17.49 -14.55
N LYS A 884 37.07 -16.36 -13.90
CA LYS A 884 36.17 -15.20 -13.95
C LYS A 884 36.14 -14.54 -15.33
N VAL A 885 37.28 -14.54 -16.01
CA VAL A 885 37.44 -13.98 -17.36
C VAL A 885 36.95 -14.98 -18.40
N GLU A 886 37.33 -16.26 -18.29
CA GLU A 886 36.92 -17.31 -19.22
C GLU A 886 35.43 -17.62 -19.12
N ALA A 887 34.83 -17.74 -17.93
CA ALA A 887 33.39 -18.01 -17.79
C ALA A 887 32.53 -16.84 -18.27
N CYS A 888 32.96 -15.59 -18.02
CA CYS A 888 32.28 -14.42 -18.59
C CYS A 888 32.44 -14.40 -20.12
N THR A 889 33.61 -14.78 -20.63
CA THR A 889 33.84 -14.85 -22.08
C THR A 889 33.02 -15.96 -22.72
N GLN A 890 32.88 -17.11 -22.07
CA GLN A 890 32.07 -18.23 -22.52
C GLN A 890 30.57 -17.95 -22.46
N LYS A 891 30.11 -17.11 -21.52
CA LYS A 891 28.69 -16.77 -21.38
C LYS A 891 28.27 -15.54 -22.20
N TYR A 892 29.15 -14.56 -22.36
CA TYR A 892 28.78 -13.24 -22.89
C TYR A 892 29.55 -12.80 -24.15
N SER A 893 30.67 -13.45 -24.51
CA SER A 893 31.40 -13.10 -25.74
C SER A 893 30.82 -13.78 -26.97
N GLU A 894 31.02 -13.17 -28.15
CA GLU A 894 30.76 -13.86 -29.41
C GLU A 894 31.79 -14.99 -29.62
N PRO A 895 31.36 -16.15 -30.16
CA PRO A 895 30.02 -16.48 -30.65
C PRO A 895 29.09 -17.12 -29.59
N ASN A 896 29.50 -17.19 -28.32
CA ASN A 896 28.90 -18.08 -27.31
C ASN A 896 27.65 -17.54 -26.60
N ARG A 897 27.40 -16.23 -26.69
CA ARG A 897 26.29 -15.52 -26.00
C ARG A 897 24.86 -15.97 -26.35
N TYR A 898 24.69 -16.92 -27.27
CA TYR A 898 23.38 -17.43 -27.73
C TYR A 898 23.26 -18.95 -27.76
N TRP A 899 24.14 -19.72 -27.10
CA TRP A 899 24.06 -21.18 -27.16
C TRP A 899 22.66 -21.69 -26.76
N GLY A 900 21.98 -22.33 -27.72
CA GLY A 900 20.59 -22.82 -27.62
C GLY A 900 19.52 -21.93 -28.29
N TRP A 901 19.72 -20.62 -28.36
CA TRP A 901 18.80 -19.69 -29.04
C TRP A 901 19.03 -19.76 -30.55
N LYS A 902 17.94 -19.86 -31.32
CA LYS A 902 18.02 -19.80 -32.78
C LYS A 902 17.83 -18.35 -33.21
N CYS A 903 18.94 -17.65 -33.44
CA CYS A 903 18.95 -16.31 -34.00
C CYS A 903 18.95 -16.39 -35.53
N ILE A 904 17.94 -15.82 -36.17
CA ILE A 904 17.80 -15.75 -37.63
C ILE A 904 18.20 -14.34 -38.05
N SER A 905 19.24 -14.23 -38.87
CA SER A 905 19.61 -12.98 -39.54
C SER A 905 18.99 -12.91 -40.94
N ASP A 906 18.59 -11.72 -41.39
CA ASP A 906 17.84 -11.51 -42.63
C ASP A 906 18.56 -11.99 -43.91
N LYS A 907 19.87 -12.29 -43.84
CA LYS A 907 20.66 -12.71 -45.01
C LYS A 907 20.49 -14.18 -45.42
N THR A 908 19.70 -15.00 -44.70
CA THR A 908 19.56 -16.44 -45.02
C THR A 908 18.23 -16.86 -45.64
N ALA A 909 17.38 -15.92 -46.05
CA ALA A 909 16.21 -16.22 -46.87
C ALA A 909 16.56 -16.27 -48.36
N THR A 910 17.51 -17.12 -48.79
CA THR A 910 17.51 -17.71 -50.15
C THR A 910 18.56 -18.82 -50.33
N ARG A 911 18.08 -19.95 -50.88
CA ARG A 911 18.78 -21.11 -51.48
C ARG A 911 19.42 -22.15 -50.56
N GLY A 912 19.06 -23.41 -50.83
CA GLY A 912 19.60 -24.60 -50.19
C GLY A 912 20.92 -25.10 -50.81
N GLY A 913 21.46 -26.13 -50.16
CA GLY A 913 22.47 -27.03 -50.71
C GLY A 913 23.94 -26.71 -50.35
N VAL A 914 24.53 -27.65 -49.61
CA VAL A 914 25.93 -28.09 -49.67
C VAL A 914 27.00 -27.26 -48.90
N THR A 915 28.01 -28.04 -48.49
CA THR A 915 29.10 -27.95 -47.51
C THR A 915 30.20 -26.91 -47.70
N ALA A 916 30.90 -26.65 -46.57
CA ALA A 916 32.35 -26.46 -46.37
C ALA A 916 32.94 -25.03 -46.17
N ILE A 917 33.51 -24.86 -44.96
CA ILE A 917 34.86 -24.37 -44.57
C ILE A 917 35.50 -23.17 -45.32
N GLY A 918 35.85 -22.14 -44.54
CA GLY A 918 37.18 -21.49 -44.60
C GLY A 918 37.23 -19.99 -44.95
N GLY A 919 38.00 -19.23 -44.14
CA GLY A 919 38.71 -18.00 -44.58
C GLY A 919 38.13 -16.67 -44.11
N GLY A 920 38.91 -15.91 -43.33
CA GLY A 920 38.54 -14.60 -42.78
C GLY A 920 38.79 -13.40 -43.71
N ALA A 921 38.20 -12.25 -43.34
CA ALA A 921 38.66 -10.89 -43.66
C ALA A 921 37.85 -9.84 -42.84
N ASP A 922 38.50 -8.71 -42.60
CA ASP A 922 38.29 -7.61 -41.62
C ASP A 922 36.92 -6.89 -41.52
N PRO A 923 36.63 -6.18 -40.41
CA PRO A 923 35.37 -5.48 -40.20
C PRO A 923 35.40 -4.07 -40.82
N ALA A 924 34.60 -3.85 -41.85
CA ALA A 924 34.32 -2.51 -42.39
C ALA A 924 32.89 -2.05 -42.05
N LYS A 925 32.82 -0.92 -41.33
CA LYS A 925 31.76 0.11 -41.25
C LYS A 925 30.30 -0.34 -41.43
N ALA A 926 29.55 -0.37 -40.32
CA ALA A 926 28.09 -0.41 -40.34
C ALA A 926 27.51 0.98 -40.64
N SER A 927 26.86 1.10 -41.80
CA SER A 927 25.84 2.10 -42.11
C SER A 927 24.48 1.57 -41.64
N GLY A 928 23.66 2.44 -41.05
CA GLY A 928 22.45 2.08 -40.32
C GLY A 928 21.31 1.50 -41.17
N THR A 929 20.68 0.45 -40.64
CA THR A 929 19.25 0.13 -40.80
C THR A 929 18.80 -0.64 -39.55
N ASN A 930 17.75 -0.16 -38.87
CA ASN A 930 17.14 -0.81 -37.71
C ASN A 930 16.27 -2.01 -38.15
N GLN A 931 16.90 -3.09 -38.63
CA GLN A 931 16.24 -4.37 -38.86
C GLN A 931 17.01 -5.46 -38.11
N GLY A 932 16.54 -5.77 -36.90
CA GLY A 932 17.19 -6.68 -35.97
C GLY A 932 16.87 -8.15 -36.27
N SER A 933 17.88 -9.02 -36.15
CA SER A 933 17.74 -10.48 -36.21
C SER A 933 16.83 -11.03 -35.08
N ILE A 934 15.87 -11.90 -35.39
CA ILE A 934 14.97 -12.53 -34.41
C ILE A 934 15.69 -13.71 -33.74
N CYS A 935 15.83 -13.67 -32.41
CA CYS A 935 16.35 -14.78 -31.61
C CYS A 935 15.23 -15.53 -30.90
N VAL A 936 14.99 -16.79 -31.31
CA VAL A 936 13.93 -17.64 -30.73
C VAL A 936 14.53 -18.61 -29.70
N PRO A 937 14.06 -18.61 -28.44
CA PRO A 937 14.58 -19.50 -27.40
C PRO A 937 14.23 -20.98 -27.66
N PRO A 938 15.02 -21.94 -27.12
CA PRO A 938 14.76 -23.38 -27.27
C PRO A 938 13.33 -23.82 -26.95
N ARG A 939 12.73 -23.23 -25.90
CA ARG A 939 11.36 -23.54 -25.45
C ARG A 939 10.31 -23.19 -26.51
N ARG A 940 10.32 -21.95 -27.01
CA ARG A 940 9.37 -21.48 -28.04
C ARG A 940 9.51 -22.23 -29.37
N ARG A 941 10.70 -22.79 -29.65
CA ARG A 941 10.94 -23.66 -30.83
C ARG A 941 10.30 -25.05 -30.73
N ARG A 942 9.93 -25.48 -29.53
CA ARG A 942 9.35 -26.81 -29.25
C ARG A 942 7.89 -26.73 -28.77
N LEU A 943 7.30 -25.54 -28.77
CA LEU A 943 5.91 -25.31 -28.41
C LEU A 943 4.98 -26.07 -29.37
N TYR A 944 3.98 -26.78 -28.84
CA TYR A 944 3.03 -27.51 -29.66
C TYR A 944 2.05 -26.58 -30.36
N VAL A 945 2.19 -26.43 -31.68
CA VAL A 945 1.33 -25.53 -32.49
C VAL A 945 0.63 -26.25 -33.62
N THR A 946 0.57 -27.60 -33.59
CA THR A 946 0.12 -28.41 -34.73
C THR A 946 -1.33 -28.13 -35.16
N PRO A 947 -2.32 -28.02 -34.25
CA PRO A 947 -3.67 -27.62 -34.65
C PRO A 947 -3.71 -26.19 -35.24
N LEU A 948 -2.96 -25.24 -34.67
CA LEU A 948 -2.84 -23.87 -35.19
C LEU A 948 -2.20 -23.82 -36.59
N THR A 949 -1.15 -24.60 -36.84
CA THR A 949 -0.53 -24.70 -38.17
C THR A 949 -1.43 -25.42 -39.16
N THR A 950 -2.19 -26.42 -38.72
CA THR A 950 -3.16 -27.13 -39.56
C THR A 950 -4.30 -26.19 -39.97
N TRP A 951 -4.87 -25.44 -39.03
CA TRP A 951 -5.86 -24.39 -39.33
C TRP A 951 -5.30 -23.36 -40.32
N ALA A 952 -4.12 -22.79 -40.05
CA ALA A 952 -3.51 -21.78 -40.90
C ALA A 952 -3.17 -22.30 -42.32
N ASN A 953 -2.93 -23.60 -42.48
CA ASN A 953 -2.69 -24.24 -43.78
C ASN A 953 -3.98 -24.73 -44.47
N SER A 954 -5.06 -24.96 -43.73
CA SER A 954 -6.35 -25.39 -44.27
C SER A 954 -7.07 -24.29 -45.08
N ASP A 955 -6.78 -23.01 -44.80
CA ASP A 955 -7.30 -21.88 -45.59
C ASP A 955 -6.50 -21.60 -46.89
N LYS A 956 -5.31 -22.20 -47.06
CA LYS A 956 -4.53 -22.05 -48.30
C LYS A 956 -5.04 -22.89 -49.48
N THR A 957 -6.12 -23.66 -49.32
CA THR A 957 -6.75 -24.46 -50.39
C THR A 957 -8.16 -23.99 -50.80
N LYS A 958 -8.61 -22.80 -50.37
CA LYS A 958 -9.83 -22.16 -50.89
C LYS A 958 -9.60 -20.74 -51.40
N ALA A 959 -8.67 -20.60 -52.35
CA ALA A 959 -8.68 -19.50 -53.30
C ALA A 959 -9.20 -20.03 -54.64
N SER A 960 -10.51 -19.98 -54.86
CA SER A 960 -11.13 -20.21 -56.17
C SER A 960 -12.35 -19.29 -56.29
N GLN A 961 -12.43 -18.63 -57.46
CA GLN A 961 -13.26 -17.48 -57.83
C GLN A 961 -14.77 -17.60 -57.56
N PRO A 962 -15.50 -16.47 -57.48
CA PRO A 962 -16.96 -16.48 -57.45
C PRO A 962 -17.50 -16.71 -58.87
N GLN A 963 -18.35 -17.72 -59.04
CA GLN A 963 -19.20 -17.85 -60.22
C GLN A 963 -20.66 -17.97 -59.79
N ALA A 964 -21.50 -17.17 -60.43
CA ALA A 964 -22.90 -16.93 -60.09
C ALA A 964 -23.81 -18.12 -60.41
N GLY A 965 -24.79 -18.35 -59.53
CA GLY A 965 -26.01 -19.11 -59.81
C GLY A 965 -26.05 -20.53 -59.23
N GLY A 966 -26.89 -20.73 -58.21
CA GLY A 966 -27.29 -22.06 -57.72
C GLY A 966 -27.56 -22.08 -56.22
N GLU A 967 -28.80 -22.42 -55.84
CA GLU A 967 -29.26 -22.58 -54.45
C GLU A 967 -28.40 -23.59 -53.67
N ALA A 968 -28.02 -23.25 -52.43
CA ALA A 968 -27.26 -24.12 -51.54
C ALA A 968 -28.13 -24.60 -50.35
N PRO A 969 -28.04 -25.89 -49.95
CA PRO A 969 -28.77 -26.44 -48.81
C PRO A 969 -28.14 -26.03 -47.47
N GLN A 970 -28.99 -25.95 -46.43
CA GLN A 970 -28.60 -25.68 -45.04
C GLN A 970 -27.63 -26.74 -44.48
N GLY A 971 -26.49 -26.29 -43.95
CA GLY A 971 -25.57 -27.06 -43.12
C GLY A 971 -24.53 -26.14 -42.44
N ASP A 972 -24.39 -26.26 -41.12
CA ASP A 972 -23.69 -25.37 -40.16
C ASP A 972 -22.48 -24.56 -40.67
N THR A 973 -22.59 -23.23 -40.62
CA THR A 973 -21.50 -22.28 -40.90
C THR A 973 -20.75 -21.91 -39.62
N THR A 974 -19.80 -22.74 -39.19
CA THR A 974 -18.85 -22.38 -38.11
C THR A 974 -17.90 -21.28 -38.62
N SER A 975 -17.81 -20.14 -37.92
CA SER A 975 -17.04 -18.96 -38.37
C SER A 975 -15.53 -19.23 -38.39
N GLN A 976 -14.76 -18.46 -39.16
CA GLN A 976 -13.28 -18.58 -39.16
C GLN A 976 -12.67 -18.31 -37.77
N SER A 977 -13.29 -17.40 -37.01
CA SER A 977 -12.93 -17.16 -35.61
C SER A 977 -13.15 -18.38 -34.73
N ASP A 978 -14.22 -19.15 -34.95
CA ASP A 978 -14.50 -20.37 -34.18
C ASP A 978 -13.48 -21.48 -34.49
N LYS A 979 -13.03 -21.57 -35.75
CA LYS A 979 -11.99 -22.52 -36.16
C LYS A 979 -10.62 -22.17 -35.59
N LEU A 980 -10.25 -20.88 -35.61
CA LEU A 980 -9.04 -20.39 -34.95
C LEU A 980 -9.10 -20.64 -33.43
N ARG A 981 -10.22 -20.31 -32.80
CA ARG A 981 -10.44 -20.55 -31.37
C ARG A 981 -10.30 -22.03 -31.03
N THR A 982 -10.89 -22.92 -31.84
CA THR A 982 -10.81 -24.37 -31.65
C THR A 982 -9.37 -24.85 -31.79
N ALA A 983 -8.67 -24.46 -32.85
CA ALA A 983 -7.26 -24.81 -33.07
C ALA A 983 -6.33 -24.28 -31.96
N PHE A 984 -6.61 -23.09 -31.44
CA PHE A 984 -5.89 -22.53 -30.30
C PHE A 984 -6.10 -23.37 -29.04
N ILE A 985 -7.35 -23.67 -28.70
CA ILE A 985 -7.71 -24.46 -27.52
C ILE A 985 -7.07 -25.84 -27.58
N GLU A 986 -7.13 -26.51 -28.74
CA GLU A 986 -6.49 -27.82 -28.94
C GLU A 986 -4.97 -27.76 -28.79
N SER A 987 -4.33 -26.73 -29.35
CA SER A 987 -2.87 -26.55 -29.23
C SER A 987 -2.47 -26.34 -27.77
N ALA A 988 -3.14 -25.42 -27.08
CA ALA A 988 -2.86 -25.08 -25.69
C ALA A 988 -3.16 -26.24 -24.73
N ALA A 989 -4.24 -27.00 -24.97
CA ALA A 989 -4.60 -28.15 -24.16
C ALA A 989 -3.54 -29.26 -24.24
N VAL A 990 -3.05 -29.57 -25.44
CA VAL A 990 -2.02 -30.60 -25.65
C VAL A 990 -0.68 -30.17 -25.07
N GLU A 991 -0.28 -28.90 -25.22
CA GLU A 991 0.93 -28.38 -24.59
C GLU A 991 0.83 -28.41 -23.05
N THR A 992 -0.32 -28.03 -22.50
CA THR A 992 -0.60 -28.10 -21.06
C THR A 992 -0.50 -29.54 -20.55
N PHE A 993 -1.02 -30.50 -21.31
CA PHE A 993 -0.91 -31.92 -21.00
C PHE A 993 0.55 -32.39 -20.98
N PHE A 994 1.35 -32.05 -22.00
CA PHE A 994 2.77 -32.44 -22.05
C PHE A 994 3.60 -31.80 -20.95
N LEU A 995 3.34 -30.52 -20.65
CA LEU A 995 3.98 -29.83 -19.54
C LEU A 995 3.61 -30.47 -18.20
N TRP A 996 2.34 -30.85 -18.01
CA TRP A 996 1.89 -31.53 -16.79
C TRP A 996 2.52 -32.91 -16.66
N HIS A 997 2.54 -33.68 -17.76
CA HIS A 997 3.17 -34.98 -17.81
C HIS A 997 4.66 -34.90 -17.45
N LYS A 998 5.39 -33.93 -18.02
CA LYS A 998 6.79 -33.69 -17.71
C LYS A 998 7.00 -33.24 -16.26
N TYR A 999 6.17 -32.32 -15.77
CA TYR A 999 6.21 -31.83 -14.39
C TYR A 999 6.01 -32.97 -13.38
N LYS A 1000 5.08 -33.89 -13.65
CA LYS A 1000 4.91 -35.10 -12.84
C LYS A 1000 6.16 -35.97 -12.88
N ALA A 1001 6.70 -36.26 -14.06
CA ALA A 1001 7.88 -37.10 -14.23
C ALA A 1001 9.11 -36.56 -13.50
N GLU A 1002 9.33 -35.24 -13.54
CA GLU A 1002 10.44 -34.57 -12.84
C GLU A 1002 10.25 -34.64 -11.31
N ASN A 1003 9.06 -34.32 -10.79
CA ASN A 1003 8.80 -34.38 -9.34
C ASN A 1003 8.70 -35.81 -8.77
N THR A 1004 8.47 -36.84 -9.59
CA THR A 1004 8.62 -38.24 -9.15
C THR A 1004 10.07 -38.74 -9.12
N ARG A 1005 11.03 -38.07 -9.79
CA ARG A 1005 12.45 -38.48 -9.77
C ARG A 1005 13.18 -37.99 -8.52
N ASP A 1006 12.78 -36.85 -7.97
CA ASP A 1006 13.41 -36.26 -6.78
C ASP A 1006 13.09 -36.98 -5.46
N ASN A 1007 12.12 -37.90 -5.45
CA ASN A 1007 11.80 -38.78 -4.32
C ASN A 1007 12.61 -40.10 -4.28
N LYS A 1008 13.62 -40.29 -5.15
CA LYS A 1008 14.59 -41.39 -5.03
C LYS A 1008 15.96 -40.84 -4.59
N SER A 1009 16.26 -41.03 -3.30
CA SER A 1009 17.55 -40.70 -2.69
C SER A 1009 18.74 -41.37 -3.42
N PRO A 1010 19.89 -40.69 -3.61
CA PRO A 1010 21.08 -41.30 -4.18
C PRO A 1010 21.92 -41.96 -3.09
N LEU A 1011 21.70 -43.25 -2.81
CA LEU A 1011 22.73 -44.13 -2.23
C LEU A 1011 22.44 -45.59 -2.61
N GLY A 1012 23.39 -46.23 -3.30
CA GLY A 1012 23.21 -47.58 -3.85
C GLY A 1012 23.52 -48.71 -2.88
N GLY A 1013 22.79 -49.82 -3.03
CA GLY A 1013 23.30 -51.19 -2.90
C GLY A 1013 22.93 -52.00 -1.64
N ALA A 1014 21.77 -52.68 -1.66
CA ALA A 1014 21.61 -54.10 -1.28
C ALA A 1014 20.17 -54.57 -1.58
N ALA A 1015 20.04 -55.74 -2.21
CA ALA A 1015 18.77 -56.34 -2.60
C ALA A 1015 18.10 -57.10 -1.44
N VAL A 1016 16.78 -56.95 -1.28
CA VAL A 1016 15.89 -57.86 -0.51
C VAL A 1016 14.54 -57.99 -1.27
N PRO A 1017 13.88 -59.17 -1.32
CA PRO A 1017 12.75 -59.49 -2.22
C PRO A 1017 11.37 -59.02 -1.71
N PRO A 1018 10.28 -59.16 -2.51
CA PRO A 1018 9.07 -58.35 -2.36
C PRO A 1018 8.12 -58.86 -1.27
N GLN A 1019 7.53 -57.95 -0.50
CA GLN A 1019 6.34 -58.19 0.33
C GLN A 1019 5.26 -57.13 0.08
N SER A 1020 4.01 -57.57 0.26
CA SER A 1020 2.73 -57.04 -0.21
C SER A 1020 2.24 -55.72 0.44
N PRO A 1021 1.17 -55.09 -0.10
CA PRO A 1021 0.93 -53.65 -0.04
C PRO A 1021 0.22 -53.21 1.25
N GLY A 1022 0.68 -52.10 1.83
CA GLY A 1022 0.03 -51.48 2.98
C GLY A 1022 0.68 -50.14 3.36
N SER A 1023 0.03 -49.06 2.95
CA SER A 1023 0.13 -47.66 3.41
C SER A 1023 1.50 -46.96 3.40
N GLU A 1024 1.81 -46.31 2.27
CA GLU A 1024 2.59 -45.06 2.26
C GLU A 1024 1.63 -43.90 1.91
N SER A 1025 1.72 -42.80 2.67
CA SER A 1025 0.86 -41.63 2.54
C SER A 1025 1.09 -40.89 1.21
N ASP A 1026 0.06 -40.90 0.38
CA ASP A 1026 0.00 -40.43 -1.01
C ASP A 1026 -0.11 -38.88 -1.16
N ASP A 1027 0.38 -38.13 -0.17
CA ASP A 1027 0.12 -36.68 -0.04
C ASP A 1027 1.05 -35.78 -0.85
N ASN A 1028 2.16 -36.29 -1.38
CA ASN A 1028 3.11 -35.53 -2.21
C ASN A 1028 2.97 -35.80 -3.72
N ASN A 1029 1.95 -36.55 -4.16
CA ASN A 1029 1.73 -36.79 -5.59
C ASN A 1029 1.09 -35.54 -6.24
N PRO A 1030 1.75 -34.89 -7.22
CA PRO A 1030 1.22 -33.70 -7.89
C PRO A 1030 -0.16 -33.92 -8.53
N GLN A 1031 -0.47 -35.16 -8.94
CA GLN A 1031 -1.78 -35.52 -9.52
C GLN A 1031 -2.91 -35.44 -8.47
N ASN A 1032 -2.66 -35.86 -7.23
CA ASN A 1032 -3.65 -35.84 -6.15
C ASN A 1032 -3.91 -34.40 -5.67
N THR A 1033 -2.90 -33.53 -5.72
CA THR A 1033 -3.04 -32.09 -5.41
C THR A 1033 -3.92 -31.39 -6.45
N LEU A 1034 -3.74 -31.73 -7.74
CA LEU A 1034 -4.56 -31.18 -8.82
C LEU A 1034 -6.02 -31.64 -8.73
N LEU A 1035 -6.28 -32.92 -8.42
CA LEU A 1035 -7.65 -33.45 -8.25
C LEU A 1035 -8.41 -32.80 -7.07
N ARG A 1036 -7.68 -32.30 -6.06
CA ARG A 1036 -8.24 -31.50 -4.95
C ARG A 1036 -8.46 -30.02 -5.31
N GLY A 1037 -8.29 -29.63 -6.58
CA GLY A 1037 -8.48 -28.27 -7.07
C GLY A 1037 -7.32 -27.31 -6.79
N LYS A 1038 -6.16 -27.80 -6.33
CA LYS A 1038 -4.98 -26.99 -6.03
C LYS A 1038 -3.90 -27.21 -7.09
N ILE A 1039 -3.54 -26.17 -7.84
CA ILE A 1039 -2.50 -26.26 -8.88
C ILE A 1039 -1.12 -25.93 -8.26
N PRO A 1040 -0.09 -26.78 -8.45
CA PRO A 1040 1.24 -26.50 -7.91
C PRO A 1040 1.84 -25.17 -8.43
N PRO A 1041 2.42 -24.31 -7.57
CA PRO A 1041 2.95 -23.00 -7.96
C PRO A 1041 4.03 -23.03 -9.05
N ASP A 1042 4.90 -24.04 -9.04
CA ASP A 1042 5.95 -24.18 -10.06
C ASP A 1042 5.39 -24.59 -11.42
N PHE A 1043 4.31 -25.39 -11.44
CA PHE A 1043 3.59 -25.69 -12.66
C PHE A 1043 2.85 -24.46 -13.21
N LEU A 1044 2.26 -23.64 -12.32
CA LEU A 1044 1.66 -22.36 -12.72
C LEU A 1044 2.67 -21.44 -13.40
N ARG A 1045 3.91 -21.34 -12.89
CA ARG A 1045 4.99 -20.57 -13.54
C ARG A 1045 5.32 -21.07 -14.95
N LEU A 1046 5.39 -22.39 -15.14
CA LEU A 1046 5.58 -22.98 -16.48
C LEU A 1046 4.43 -22.63 -17.43
N MET A 1047 3.20 -22.61 -16.92
CA MET A 1047 2.02 -22.21 -17.69
C MET A 1047 2.01 -20.73 -18.07
N PHE A 1048 2.44 -19.82 -17.19
CA PHE A 1048 2.52 -18.39 -17.50
C PHE A 1048 3.40 -18.10 -18.72
N TYR A 1049 4.58 -18.72 -18.80
CA TYR A 1049 5.47 -18.54 -19.94
C TYR A 1049 4.90 -19.15 -21.23
N THR A 1050 4.12 -20.22 -21.14
CA THR A 1050 3.53 -20.94 -22.28
C THR A 1050 2.34 -20.18 -22.84
N LEU A 1051 1.48 -19.64 -21.97
CA LEU A 1051 0.39 -18.73 -22.37
C LEU A 1051 0.92 -17.44 -22.97
N GLY A 1052 2.02 -16.90 -22.44
CA GLY A 1052 2.72 -15.76 -23.04
C GLY A 1052 3.19 -16.02 -24.47
N ASP A 1053 3.78 -17.19 -24.73
CA ASP A 1053 4.21 -17.56 -26.10
C ASP A 1053 3.02 -17.72 -27.06
N TYR A 1054 1.91 -18.30 -26.62
CA TYR A 1054 0.70 -18.45 -27.44
C TYR A 1054 0.02 -17.10 -27.72
N ARG A 1055 -0.03 -16.21 -26.74
CA ARG A 1055 -0.48 -14.82 -26.93
C ARG A 1055 0.40 -14.14 -27.98
N ASP A 1056 1.71 -14.24 -27.83
CA ASP A 1056 2.66 -13.66 -28.78
C ASP A 1056 2.62 -14.31 -30.18
N ILE A 1057 1.90 -15.41 -30.40
CA ILE A 1057 1.63 -15.98 -31.73
C ILE A 1057 0.34 -15.42 -32.33
N LEU A 1058 -0.65 -15.09 -31.49
CA LEU A 1058 -1.94 -14.55 -31.93
C LEU A 1058 -1.92 -13.04 -32.19
N PHE A 1059 -1.03 -12.31 -31.52
CA PHE A 1059 -0.97 -10.85 -31.55
C PHE A 1059 0.32 -10.29 -32.20
N SER A 1060 1.18 -11.16 -32.75
CA SER A 1060 2.41 -10.76 -33.46
C SER A 1060 2.20 -10.38 -34.92
#